data_AF-A0AAJ1T649-F1
#
_entry.id   AF-A0AAJ1T649-F1
#
_cell.length_a   1.000
_cell.length_b   1.000
_cell.length_c   1.000
_cell.angle_alpha   90.00
_cell.angle_beta   90.00
_cell.angle_gamma   90.00
#
_symmetry.space_group_name_H-M   'P 1'
#
loop_
_entity.id
_entity.type
_entity.pdbx_description
1 polymer ?
#
loop_
_entity_poly.entity_id
_entity_poly.type
_entity_poly.pdbx_seq_one_letter_code
_entity_poly.pdbx_strand_id
1 'polypeptide(L)'
;MRKFHRKFWPFMMGAMFLLLFSFTYEAQAHVIDLTVDKQAQANLDHHYKLVKKYKGKSGVTFESYSPKWNTDRKLQQLEQQLLRNKHGKELAYLGKIMIYPDYPNGKGVLGMYFAEYIYGNGEMRYLGDRVIHLYGGEDHPTVVDMAYTLSHEYGHHFTYYHLVQKEQKPLDKWLQSDYAKARHFDQYHKIHTNGRGDYIWHMPEVIAEDYVQLFGSEEAVSTGMQMNTDVSTPFDTPSIMNYWKKYLGNEYTPVTPLQLYITDYKENANKTYDLQLHVANRTPNEVFLRAEGDSVRTYSSYIGEWPYSSLTKWIRYQDLPYDYAGFMLDGNETQTIRLQAIQHQDKGFNTGSSIKAVPYQTIQKAISDPAKVMTEKQANRVQDLKELIRTVADEKGIPAEILKAIAYKESQFKQWNHDGTPNVTTEGKIGIMGIQPEEEGWKEEHLHIEKLKSDARYNIEAAAEYLRKQWEDSTLPKVNDYHDLQIEDWYFALMAYNGLTKENDPNLHPNGSPYQEQIFQIIRENSQIPIGKTPTIQITYPNGEMDIEMKKYNWPTQTESKQYYFQGLEVFNPKETMMQAELGATKQMKVEAFTPFIIKKIKETDQPNDHQVYYEVEGNDIYGYIPSSDLAFSENIRFFQDIERGEVARAVAFLQFRKIVNGYEDGTYRPNQKLLRRHAAKLLVNALDLKLPNGYKMKATDMKRGDLNYDEMAIAEAYGLMGTGGKLRPNEYLSRSQMASIIVRAFDQHLATPTSKQSFSDVPLTFDNYDNINRLAFNGITIANPFRPQEKVNRGQFALFLQRAIQIKEP
;
A
#
# COMPACT_ATOMS: atom_id res chain seq x y z
N MET A 1 31.02 -58.60 17.84
CA MET A 1 31.82 -58.94 16.63
C MET A 1 31.70 -57.75 15.68
N ARG A 2 32.69 -57.03 15.13
CA ARG A 2 34.16 -57.06 14.99
C ARG A 2 34.62 -55.58 15.14
N LYS A 3 35.53 -55.21 16.07
CA LYS A 3 36.95 -54.78 15.88
C LYS A 3 37.23 -54.03 14.55
N PHE A 4 37.90 -52.87 14.50
CA PHE A 4 39.27 -52.53 14.97
C PHE A 4 39.41 -50.98 15.11
N HIS A 5 39.76 -50.44 16.28
CA HIS A 5 41.13 -50.12 16.78
C HIS A 5 41.78 -48.84 16.21
N ARG A 6 41.65 -47.75 16.99
CA ARG A 6 42.70 -46.73 17.19
C ARG A 6 43.40 -47.01 18.52
N LYS A 7 44.73 -46.96 18.52
CA LYS A 7 45.68 -47.00 19.65
C LYS A 7 46.98 -46.40 19.06
N PHE A 8 47.77 -45.53 19.68
CA PHE A 8 47.97 -45.20 21.08
C PHE A 8 48.62 -43.80 21.21
N TRP A 9 48.30 -43.15 22.32
CA TRP A 9 48.96 -42.02 23.01
C TRP A 9 50.39 -42.40 23.50
N PRO A 10 51.26 -41.49 24.05
CA PRO A 10 50.91 -40.76 25.28
C PRO A 10 51.68 -39.49 25.76
N PHE A 11 51.10 -38.91 26.84
CA PHE A 11 51.69 -38.19 28.00
C PHE A 11 52.06 -36.69 27.82
N MET A 12 51.75 -35.73 28.72
CA MET A 12 51.41 -35.77 30.16
C MET A 12 50.80 -34.43 30.66
N MET A 13 49.85 -34.53 31.61
CA MET A 13 49.39 -33.62 32.69
C MET A 13 49.43 -32.08 32.56
N GLY A 14 48.30 -31.43 32.89
CA GLY A 14 48.31 -30.07 33.42
C GLY A 14 46.93 -29.41 33.56
N ALA A 15 46.32 -29.55 34.74
CA ALA A 15 45.32 -28.67 35.38
C ALA A 15 44.11 -28.15 34.57
N MET A 16 42.95 -28.64 34.99
CA MET A 16 41.63 -28.03 34.81
C MET A 16 41.60 -26.68 35.57
N PHE A 17 41.43 -25.58 34.86
CA PHE A 17 40.95 -24.32 35.43
C PHE A 17 39.82 -23.79 34.53
N LEU A 18 38.61 -23.81 35.08
CA LEU A 18 37.50 -22.99 34.61
C LEU A 18 37.93 -21.53 34.70
N LEU A 19 38.02 -20.86 33.56
CA LEU A 19 37.97 -19.41 33.48
C LEU A 19 36.81 -19.05 32.56
N LEU A 20 35.68 -18.76 33.20
CA LEU A 20 34.65 -17.87 32.70
C LEU A 20 35.31 -16.57 32.26
N PHE A 21 35.37 -16.35 30.95
CA PHE A 21 35.44 -15.00 30.42
C PHE A 21 34.12 -14.73 29.71
N SER A 22 33.18 -14.25 30.51
CA SER A 22 32.02 -13.51 30.02
C SER A 22 32.54 -12.20 29.43
N PHE A 23 32.71 -12.15 28.11
CA PHE A 23 32.71 -10.88 27.40
C PHE A 23 31.33 -10.70 26.78
N THR A 24 30.41 -10.16 27.57
CA THR A 24 29.22 -9.50 27.05
C THR A 24 29.68 -8.15 26.49
N TYR A 25 29.93 -8.08 25.18
CA TYR A 25 29.85 -6.79 24.50
C TYR A 25 28.36 -6.48 24.35
N GLU A 26 27.86 -5.55 25.16
CA GLU A 26 26.57 -4.90 24.89
C GLU A 26 26.74 -4.11 23.59
N ALA A 27 26.14 -4.61 22.51
CA ALA A 27 26.07 -3.88 21.25
C ALA A 27 25.08 -2.72 21.41
N GLN A 28 25.57 -1.49 21.37
CA GLN A 28 24.77 -0.27 21.40
C GLN A 28 24.62 0.26 19.97
N ALA A 29 23.41 0.67 19.56
CA ALA A 29 23.26 1.47 18.36
C ALA A 29 23.93 2.84 18.63
N HIS A 30 24.74 3.31 17.69
CA HIS A 30 25.45 4.58 17.85
C HIS A 30 24.99 5.57 16.80
N VAL A 31 24.66 6.79 17.24
CA VAL A 31 24.76 7.97 16.39
C VAL A 31 26.25 8.26 16.20
N ILE A 32 26.74 8.02 14.98
CA ILE A 32 28.14 8.28 14.65
C ILE A 32 28.25 9.68 14.04
N ASP A 33 28.86 10.60 14.80
CA ASP A 33 29.43 11.81 14.24
C ASP A 33 30.58 11.40 13.30
N LEU A 34 30.32 11.48 11.99
CA LEU A 34 31.27 11.06 10.94
C LEU A 34 32.53 11.93 10.89
N THR A 35 32.65 12.98 11.70
CA THR A 35 33.95 13.63 11.90
C THR A 35 34.95 12.72 12.65
N VAL A 36 34.48 11.68 13.35
CA VAL A 36 35.33 10.84 14.21
C VAL A 36 35.53 9.40 13.70
N ASP A 37 34.62 8.83 12.88
CA ASP A 37 34.75 7.42 12.48
C ASP A 37 34.34 7.08 11.03
N LYS A 38 35.13 7.53 10.06
CA LYS A 38 34.97 7.22 8.62
C LYS A 38 35.37 5.80 8.22
N GLN A 39 36.07 5.07 9.08
CA GLN A 39 36.64 3.75 8.73
C GLN A 39 35.61 2.62 8.83
N ALA A 40 34.66 2.69 9.77
CA ALA A 40 33.63 1.66 9.91
C ALA A 40 32.66 1.60 8.70
N GLN A 41 32.24 2.76 8.18
CA GLN A 41 31.30 2.86 7.06
C GLN A 41 31.91 2.38 5.72
N ALA A 42 33.18 2.73 5.46
CA ALA A 42 33.87 2.32 4.24
C ALA A 42 34.05 0.79 4.13
N ASN A 43 34.11 0.08 5.26
CA ASN A 43 34.29 -1.38 5.27
C ASN A 43 33.01 -2.14 4.89
N LEU A 44 31.82 -1.61 5.19
CA LEU A 44 30.55 -2.28 4.86
C LEU A 44 30.21 -2.17 3.37
N ASP A 45 30.43 -1.01 2.77
CA ASP A 45 30.14 -0.76 1.34
C ASP A 45 30.98 -1.62 0.38
N HIS A 46 32.14 -2.11 0.85
CA HIS A 46 32.99 -3.06 0.12
C HIS A 46 32.66 -4.52 0.42
N HIS A 47 32.02 -4.83 1.56
CA HIS A 47 31.69 -6.19 1.97
C HIS A 47 30.42 -6.71 1.29
N TYR A 48 29.39 -5.87 1.20
CA TYR A 48 28.10 -6.29 0.64
C TYR A 48 27.97 -5.91 -0.84
N LYS A 49 27.44 -6.85 -1.64
CA LYS A 49 27.17 -6.60 -3.05
C LYS A 49 25.81 -5.93 -3.20
N LEU A 50 25.77 -4.78 -3.88
CA LEU A 50 24.53 -4.09 -4.21
C LEU A 50 23.59 -5.01 -5.01
N VAL A 51 22.38 -5.22 -4.50
CA VAL A 51 21.31 -6.03 -5.11
C VAL A 51 20.40 -5.15 -5.96
N LYS A 52 19.95 -4.02 -5.40
CA LYS A 52 19.01 -3.12 -6.07
C LYS A 52 19.25 -1.66 -5.66
N LYS A 53 19.01 -0.74 -6.59
CA LYS A 53 19.11 0.70 -6.35
C LYS A 53 17.90 1.40 -6.96
N TYR A 54 17.29 2.28 -6.18
CA TYR A 54 16.11 3.04 -6.55
C TYR A 54 16.30 4.51 -6.14
N LYS A 55 16.12 5.45 -7.06
CA LYS A 55 16.10 6.89 -6.74
C LYS A 55 14.65 7.30 -6.53
N GLY A 56 14.31 7.61 -5.29
CA GLY A 56 12.98 7.98 -4.87
C GLY A 56 12.55 9.36 -5.36
N LYS A 57 11.24 9.56 -5.47
CA LYS A 57 10.63 10.87 -5.82
C LYS A 57 10.89 11.94 -4.74
N SER A 58 11.11 11.54 -3.50
CA SER A 58 11.56 12.38 -2.39
C SER A 58 12.95 13.01 -2.62
N GLY A 59 13.72 12.45 -3.56
CA GLY A 59 15.14 12.76 -3.73
C GLY A 59 16.04 11.83 -2.91
N VAL A 60 15.53 10.95 -2.05
CA VAL A 60 16.31 9.96 -1.31
C VAL A 60 16.67 8.77 -2.21
N THR A 61 17.89 8.25 -2.08
CA THR A 61 18.34 7.06 -2.83
C THR A 61 18.27 5.82 -1.95
N PHE A 62 17.53 4.81 -2.38
CA PHE A 62 17.44 3.52 -1.69
C PHE A 62 18.43 2.54 -2.32
N GLU A 63 19.34 2.00 -1.53
CA GLU A 63 20.33 1.00 -1.94
C GLU A 63 20.11 -0.26 -1.10
N SER A 64 19.70 -1.35 -1.74
CA SER A 64 19.51 -2.63 -1.07
C SER A 64 20.66 -3.57 -1.36
N TYR A 65 21.19 -4.13 -0.30
CA TYR A 65 22.16 -5.22 -0.26
C TYR A 65 21.52 -6.54 0.19
N SER A 66 20.23 -6.50 0.59
CA SER A 66 19.45 -7.69 0.95
C SER A 66 18.79 -8.32 -0.28
N PRO A 67 18.99 -9.63 -0.51
CA PRO A 67 18.23 -10.41 -1.49
C PRO A 67 16.70 -10.35 -1.32
N LYS A 68 16.17 -10.18 -0.10
CA LYS A 68 14.71 -10.03 0.12
C LYS A 68 14.16 -8.67 -0.31
N TRP A 69 15.03 -7.66 -0.45
CA TRP A 69 14.70 -6.29 -0.84
C TRP A 69 15.19 -5.98 -2.27
N ASN A 70 14.79 -6.81 -3.23
CA ASN A 70 15.42 -6.87 -4.57
C ASN A 70 14.59 -6.26 -5.72
N THR A 71 13.45 -5.62 -5.45
CA THR A 71 12.57 -5.06 -6.49
C THR A 71 12.37 -3.55 -6.32
N ASP A 72 12.13 -2.84 -7.44
CA ASP A 72 11.76 -1.42 -7.38
C ASP A 72 10.47 -1.21 -6.59
N ARG A 73 9.51 -2.13 -6.71
CA ARG A 73 8.24 -2.09 -5.96
C ARG A 73 8.49 -2.04 -4.45
N LYS A 74 9.32 -2.93 -3.91
CA LYS A 74 9.62 -2.94 -2.46
C LYS A 74 10.30 -1.64 -2.00
N LEU A 75 11.27 -1.13 -2.77
CA LEU A 75 11.96 0.12 -2.43
C LEU A 75 11.04 1.35 -2.58
N GLN A 76 10.11 1.33 -3.53
CA GLN A 76 9.05 2.34 -3.68
C GLN A 76 8.07 2.30 -2.51
N GLN A 77 7.64 1.11 -2.07
CA GLN A 77 6.78 0.98 -0.90
C GLN A 77 7.50 1.44 0.38
N LEU A 78 8.81 1.19 0.50
CA LEU A 78 9.62 1.72 1.61
C LEU A 78 9.77 3.25 1.53
N GLU A 79 9.89 3.84 0.34
CA GLU A 79 9.82 5.29 0.16
C GLU A 79 8.44 5.85 0.55
N GLN A 80 7.36 5.22 0.13
CA GLN A 80 6.01 5.63 0.54
C GLN A 80 5.88 5.58 2.06
N GLN A 81 6.45 4.56 2.69
CA GLN A 81 6.49 4.43 4.14
C GLN A 81 7.32 5.54 4.81
N LEU A 82 8.47 5.91 4.24
CA LEU A 82 9.23 7.09 4.67
C LEU A 82 8.36 8.36 4.60
N LEU A 83 7.68 8.58 3.47
CA LEU A 83 6.86 9.77 3.20
C LEU A 83 5.54 9.82 3.99
N ARG A 84 5.14 8.71 4.62
CA ARG A 84 4.03 8.67 5.57
C ARG A 84 4.42 9.18 6.96
N ASN A 85 5.71 9.28 7.27
CA ASN A 85 6.16 10.04 8.43
C ASN A 85 6.01 11.54 8.15
N LYS A 86 5.67 12.34 9.17
CA LYS A 86 5.62 13.80 9.00
C LYS A 86 7.02 14.35 8.81
N HIS A 87 7.20 15.01 7.68
CA HIS A 87 8.48 15.56 7.26
C HIS A 87 8.31 17.00 6.75
N GLY A 88 9.41 17.74 6.69
CA GLY A 88 9.50 19.11 6.21
C GLY A 88 10.72 19.32 5.31
N LYS A 89 11.41 20.45 5.50
CA LYS A 89 12.56 20.84 4.68
C LYS A 89 13.80 19.98 4.91
N GLU A 90 13.86 19.28 6.04
CA GLU A 90 14.95 18.39 6.40
C GLU A 90 15.07 17.20 5.45
N LEU A 91 13.95 16.67 4.93
CA LEU A 91 13.96 15.54 3.99
C LEU A 91 14.91 15.74 2.80
N ALA A 92 15.06 16.99 2.32
CA ALA A 92 15.96 17.34 1.23
C ALA A 92 17.46 17.15 1.56
N TYR A 93 17.81 16.96 2.84
CA TYR A 93 19.17 16.68 3.31
C TYR A 93 19.44 15.18 3.46
N LEU A 94 18.41 14.32 3.41
CA LEU A 94 18.56 12.87 3.41
C LEU A 94 18.97 12.38 2.02
N GLY A 95 20.19 11.84 1.91
CA GLY A 95 20.77 11.41 0.64
C GLY A 95 20.43 9.97 0.30
N LYS A 96 20.60 9.07 1.28
CA LYS A 96 20.46 7.63 1.09
C LYS A 96 19.80 6.89 2.25
N ILE A 97 19.12 5.81 1.92
CA ILE A 97 18.71 4.74 2.84
C ILE A 97 19.30 3.42 2.31
N MET A 98 20.02 2.70 3.15
CA MET A 98 20.77 1.49 2.77
C MET A 98 20.24 0.30 3.56
N ILE A 99 19.80 -0.76 2.87
CA ILE A 99 19.20 -1.96 3.49
C ILE A 99 20.20 -3.10 3.44
N TYR A 100 20.65 -3.59 4.60
CA TYR A 100 21.59 -4.70 4.72
C TYR A 100 20.87 -6.00 5.08
N PRO A 101 21.38 -7.17 4.63
CA PRO A 101 20.74 -8.45 4.89
C PRO A 101 20.76 -8.86 6.37
N ASP A 102 21.82 -8.52 7.09
CA ASP A 102 22.12 -8.95 8.45
C ASP A 102 22.41 -7.74 9.37
N TYR A 103 23.02 -8.00 10.53
CA TYR A 103 23.28 -7.01 11.59
C TYR A 103 24.79 -6.81 11.79
N PRO A 104 25.46 -5.98 10.97
CA PRO A 104 26.90 -5.81 11.04
C PRO A 104 27.40 -5.28 12.39
N ASN A 105 26.53 -4.60 13.14
CA ASN A 105 26.82 -4.05 14.47
C ASN A 105 26.20 -4.88 15.62
N GLY A 106 25.73 -6.10 15.33
CA GLY A 106 25.10 -7.01 16.29
C GLY A 106 23.57 -6.99 16.25
N LYS A 107 22.95 -8.12 16.58
CA LYS A 107 21.49 -8.34 16.46
C LYS A 107 20.60 -7.38 17.27
N GLY A 108 21.17 -6.65 18.23
CA GLY A 108 20.46 -5.62 18.99
C GLY A 108 20.40 -4.25 18.30
N VAL A 109 21.08 -4.08 17.16
CA VAL A 109 21.13 -2.81 16.41
C VAL A 109 20.36 -3.00 15.11
N LEU A 110 19.15 -2.47 15.04
CA LEU A 110 18.25 -2.63 13.87
C LEU A 110 18.48 -1.55 12.80
N GLY A 111 19.02 -0.41 13.16
CA GLY A 111 19.30 0.70 12.26
C GLY A 111 20.39 1.61 12.80
N MET A 112 20.88 2.50 11.93
CA MET A 112 21.80 3.58 12.30
C MET A 112 21.65 4.80 11.39
N TYR A 113 21.71 5.98 11.98
CA TYR A 113 21.70 7.25 11.28
C TYR A 113 23.08 7.93 11.29
N PHE A 114 23.48 8.46 10.13
CA PHE A 114 24.78 9.10 9.93
C PHE A 114 24.64 10.55 9.48
N ALA A 115 25.36 11.44 10.19
CA ALA A 115 25.36 12.86 9.92
C ALA A 115 26.73 13.52 10.04
N GLU A 116 26.94 14.56 9.22
CA GLU A 116 28.08 15.48 9.31
C GLU A 116 27.58 16.92 9.54
N TYR A 117 28.34 17.71 10.28
CA TYR A 117 28.10 19.14 10.43
C TYR A 117 29.44 19.87 10.54
N ILE A 118 29.46 21.13 10.12
CA ILE A 118 30.62 22.01 10.31
C ILE A 118 30.34 22.92 11.50
N TYR A 119 31.32 23.03 12.39
CA TYR A 119 31.31 23.95 13.53
C TYR A 119 32.47 24.94 13.41
N GLY A 120 32.18 26.24 13.41
CA GLY A 120 33.21 27.29 13.35
C GLY A 120 32.63 28.70 13.52
N ASN A 121 33.38 29.61 14.14
CA ASN A 121 32.97 31.01 14.40
C ASN A 121 31.64 31.17 15.16
N GLY A 122 31.22 30.18 15.94
CA GLY A 122 29.95 30.21 16.69
C GLY A 122 28.71 29.82 15.86
N GLU A 123 28.89 29.41 14.60
CA GLU A 123 27.82 28.92 13.74
C GLU A 123 28.01 27.43 13.42
N MET A 124 26.88 26.72 13.32
CA MET A 124 26.78 25.32 12.93
C MET A 124 26.01 25.22 11.62
N ARG A 125 26.56 24.44 10.68
CA ARG A 125 25.89 24.16 9.41
C ARG A 125 25.80 22.67 9.16
N TYR A 126 24.58 22.21 8.95
CA TYR A 126 24.29 20.85 8.50
C TYR A 126 24.73 20.68 7.03
N LEU A 127 25.55 19.66 6.74
CA LEU A 127 25.87 19.34 5.33
C LEU A 127 24.77 18.49 4.70
N GLY A 128 24.77 18.42 3.37
CA GLY A 128 23.88 17.52 2.62
C GLY A 128 24.38 16.08 2.64
N ASP A 129 23.57 15.18 2.07
CA ASP A 129 23.90 13.77 1.80
C ASP A 129 24.01 12.91 3.07
N ARG A 130 22.93 12.85 3.86
CA ARG A 130 22.82 11.99 5.04
C ARG A 130 22.44 10.56 4.68
N VAL A 131 22.78 9.62 5.57
CA VAL A 131 22.58 8.20 5.33
C VAL A 131 21.87 7.56 6.51
N ILE A 132 20.85 6.74 6.22
CA ILE A 132 20.26 5.80 7.17
C ILE A 132 20.65 4.39 6.72
N HIS A 133 21.10 3.56 7.66
CA HIS A 133 21.23 2.12 7.48
C HIS A 133 20.06 1.42 8.17
N LEU A 134 19.46 0.48 7.46
CA LEU A 134 18.48 -0.47 7.99
C LEU A 134 19.13 -1.86 7.95
N TYR A 135 19.17 -2.54 9.09
CA TYR A 135 19.79 -3.85 9.26
C TYR A 135 18.72 -4.96 9.34
N GLY A 136 19.15 -6.21 9.18
CA GLY A 136 18.26 -7.37 9.31
C GLY A 136 17.26 -7.56 8.17
N GLY A 137 17.54 -7.07 6.95
CA GLY A 137 16.60 -7.15 5.83
C GLY A 137 16.20 -8.56 5.40
N GLU A 138 16.95 -9.59 5.79
CA GLU A 138 16.51 -11.00 5.61
C GLU A 138 15.47 -11.44 6.64
N ASP A 139 15.57 -10.94 7.88
CA ASP A 139 14.63 -11.22 8.97
C ASP A 139 13.39 -10.34 8.89
N HIS A 140 13.51 -9.15 8.29
CA HIS A 140 12.46 -8.15 8.11
C HIS A 140 12.19 -7.92 6.60
N PRO A 141 11.56 -8.87 5.90
CA PRO A 141 11.43 -8.83 4.44
C PRO A 141 10.29 -7.94 3.93
N THR A 142 9.47 -7.35 4.81
CA THR A 142 8.33 -6.51 4.45
C THR A 142 8.48 -5.06 4.94
N VAL A 143 7.70 -4.14 4.36
CA VAL A 143 7.71 -2.72 4.74
C VAL A 143 7.19 -2.50 6.15
N VAL A 144 6.20 -3.29 6.57
CA VAL A 144 5.67 -3.24 7.95
C VAL A 144 6.77 -3.60 8.95
N ASP A 145 7.54 -4.65 8.68
CA ASP A 145 8.66 -5.06 9.55
C ASP A 145 9.73 -3.97 9.72
N MET A 146 9.93 -3.11 8.71
CA MET A 146 10.92 -2.03 8.72
C MET A 146 10.35 -0.67 9.14
N ALA A 147 9.03 -0.54 9.31
CA ALA A 147 8.36 0.74 9.48
C ALA A 147 8.85 1.52 10.71
N TYR A 148 8.93 0.85 11.86
CA TYR A 148 9.40 1.45 13.10
C TYR A 148 10.87 1.87 13.00
N THR A 149 11.77 0.96 12.61
CA THR A 149 13.20 1.25 12.49
C THR A 149 13.45 2.41 11.52
N LEU A 150 12.78 2.42 10.36
CA LEU A 150 12.88 3.52 9.42
C LEU A 150 12.43 4.87 10.03
N SER A 151 11.31 4.86 10.76
CA SER A 151 10.79 6.07 11.42
C SER A 151 11.71 6.54 12.56
N HIS A 152 12.29 5.62 13.34
CA HIS A 152 13.24 5.90 14.41
C HIS A 152 14.51 6.58 13.86
N GLU A 153 15.13 5.97 12.84
CA GLU A 153 16.34 6.52 12.22
C GLU A 153 16.06 7.86 11.52
N TYR A 154 14.88 8.00 10.91
CA TYR A 154 14.43 9.28 10.39
C TYR A 154 14.15 10.30 11.50
N GLY A 155 13.76 9.86 12.69
CA GLY A 155 13.59 10.69 13.88
C GLY A 155 14.90 11.33 14.33
N HIS A 156 16.02 10.61 14.29
CA HIS A 156 17.33 11.23 14.44
C HIS A 156 17.55 12.30 13.36
N HIS A 157 17.32 11.97 12.08
CA HIS A 157 17.48 12.92 10.98
C HIS A 157 16.70 14.22 11.19
N PHE A 158 15.43 14.08 11.55
CA PHE A 158 14.51 15.18 11.78
C PHE A 158 14.95 16.06 12.94
N THR A 159 15.10 15.47 14.12
CA THR A 159 15.38 16.22 15.35
C THR A 159 16.77 16.89 15.31
N TYR A 160 17.76 16.22 14.70
CA TYR A 160 19.12 16.73 14.57
C TYR A 160 19.16 17.96 13.66
N TYR A 161 18.44 17.92 12.53
CA TYR A 161 18.32 19.07 11.65
C TYR A 161 17.80 20.29 12.42
N HIS A 162 16.80 20.12 13.28
CA HIS A 162 16.27 21.22 14.09
C HIS A 162 17.27 21.72 15.15
N LEU A 163 17.87 20.84 15.94
CA LEU A 163 18.83 21.23 16.98
C LEU A 163 20.08 21.92 16.41
N VAL A 164 20.54 21.46 15.24
CA VAL A 164 21.70 22.06 14.56
C VAL A 164 21.32 23.37 13.86
N GLN A 165 20.31 23.36 12.98
CA GLN A 165 20.00 24.54 12.15
C GLN A 165 19.29 25.65 12.92
N LYS A 166 18.41 25.31 13.86
CA LYS A 166 17.57 26.29 14.55
C LYS A 166 18.14 26.72 15.90
N GLU A 167 18.66 25.77 16.67
CA GLU A 167 19.20 26.06 17.99
C GLU A 167 20.72 26.27 18.02
N GLN A 168 21.44 25.89 16.95
CA GLN A 168 22.89 26.07 16.82
C GLN A 168 23.66 25.41 17.98
N LYS A 169 23.20 24.24 18.45
CA LYS A 169 23.79 23.51 19.58
C LYS A 169 24.51 22.24 19.12
N PRO A 170 25.82 22.05 19.42
CA PRO A 170 26.49 20.78 19.23
C PRO A 170 26.00 19.74 20.25
N LEU A 171 26.24 18.45 19.97
CA LEU A 171 25.70 17.30 20.72
C LEU A 171 25.97 17.37 22.24
N ASP A 172 27.15 17.83 22.64
CA ASP A 172 27.54 17.99 24.06
C ASP A 172 26.78 19.12 24.78
N LYS A 173 26.07 19.97 24.04
CA LYS A 173 25.24 21.07 24.56
C LYS A 173 23.74 20.83 24.40
N TRP A 174 23.31 19.67 23.94
CA TRP A 174 21.88 19.41 23.72
C TRP A 174 21.03 19.41 24.99
N LEU A 175 21.59 19.05 26.14
CA LEU A 175 20.87 19.19 27.43
C LEU A 175 20.58 20.65 27.81
N GLN A 176 21.16 21.63 27.10
CA GLN A 176 20.91 23.06 27.28
C GLN A 176 19.94 23.63 26.22
N SER A 177 19.45 22.79 25.31
CA SER A 177 18.52 23.17 24.23
C SER A 177 17.14 23.55 24.78
N ASP A 178 16.40 24.32 24.00
CA ASP A 178 14.98 24.57 24.26
C ASP A 178 14.16 23.28 24.15
N TYR A 179 14.56 22.33 23.30
CA TYR A 179 14.00 20.98 23.28
C TYR A 179 14.14 20.28 24.64
N ALA A 180 15.36 20.24 25.21
CA ALA A 180 15.61 19.56 26.48
C ALA A 180 14.84 20.21 27.64
N LYS A 181 14.71 21.54 27.65
CA LYS A 181 13.86 22.26 28.59
C LYS A 181 12.38 21.91 28.40
N ALA A 182 11.91 21.86 27.14
CA ALA A 182 10.54 21.50 26.82
C ALA A 182 10.20 20.06 27.21
N ARG A 183 11.19 19.15 27.19
CA ARG A 183 11.04 17.77 27.69
C ARG A 183 11.31 17.58 29.17
N HIS A 184 11.67 18.65 29.88
CA HIS A 184 12.02 18.61 31.30
C HIS A 184 13.16 17.62 31.60
N PHE A 185 14.16 17.55 30.72
CA PHE A 185 15.28 16.61 30.89
C PHE A 185 16.15 16.89 32.12
N ASP A 186 16.05 18.08 32.69
CA ASP A 186 16.68 18.45 33.96
C ASP A 186 16.20 17.63 35.17
N GLN A 187 15.00 17.03 35.11
CA GLN A 187 14.51 16.15 36.18
C GLN A 187 15.12 14.73 36.12
N TYR A 188 15.73 14.35 35.00
CA TYR A 188 16.27 13.02 34.77
C TYR A 188 17.81 13.01 34.92
N HIS A 189 18.32 12.88 36.15
CA HIS A 189 19.76 12.96 36.44
C HIS A 189 20.65 11.93 35.71
N LYS A 190 20.07 10.87 35.15
CA LYS A 190 20.78 9.84 34.37
C LYS A 190 20.89 10.19 32.87
N ILE A 191 20.09 11.12 32.36
CA ILE A 191 20.07 11.44 30.93
C ILE A 191 21.40 12.01 30.47
N HIS A 192 21.91 11.53 29.33
CA HIS A 192 23.20 11.95 28.80
C HIS A 192 23.20 12.02 27.27
N THR A 193 24.14 12.78 26.69
CA THR A 193 24.28 12.93 25.23
C THR A 193 25.53 12.26 24.67
N ASN A 194 26.51 11.95 25.53
CA ASN A 194 27.85 11.49 25.16
C ASN A 194 27.98 9.97 24.94
N GLY A 195 26.89 9.21 25.03
CA GLY A 195 26.90 7.74 24.91
C GLY A 195 27.65 6.97 26.00
N ARG A 196 28.07 7.60 27.12
CA ARG A 196 28.88 6.95 28.18
C ARG A 196 28.06 6.34 29.33
N GLY A 197 26.74 6.47 29.30
CA GLY A 197 25.81 5.86 30.26
C GLY A 197 24.96 4.77 29.62
N ASP A 198 24.00 4.26 30.40
CA ASP A 198 23.03 3.25 29.94
C ASP A 198 22.24 3.77 28.72
N TYR A 199 22.17 2.96 27.67
CA TYR A 199 21.60 3.35 26.37
C TYR A 199 20.17 3.90 26.45
N ILE A 200 19.33 3.36 27.35
CA ILE A 200 17.96 3.84 27.58
C ILE A 200 17.90 5.31 28.09
N TRP A 201 18.99 5.83 28.64
CA TRP A 201 19.13 7.22 29.11
C TRP A 201 19.85 8.11 28.09
N HIS A 202 20.17 7.60 26.90
CA HIS A 202 20.83 8.37 25.85
C HIS A 202 19.81 9.28 25.15
N MET A 203 19.98 10.59 25.33
CA MET A 203 19.06 11.60 24.81
C MET A 203 18.77 11.45 23.30
N PRO A 204 19.75 11.23 22.41
CA PRO A 204 19.51 10.90 21.00
C PRO A 204 18.45 9.84 20.71
N GLU A 205 18.39 8.79 21.52
CA GLU A 205 17.42 7.71 21.34
C GLU A 205 16.03 8.14 21.82
N VAL A 206 15.96 8.81 22.98
CA VAL A 206 14.72 9.36 23.52
C VAL A 206 14.07 10.32 22.51
N ILE A 207 14.84 11.16 21.83
CA ILE A 207 14.28 12.12 20.86
C ILE A 207 13.85 11.46 19.54
N ALA A 208 14.44 10.33 19.16
CA ALA A 208 13.98 9.53 18.02
C ALA A 208 12.66 8.81 18.34
N GLU A 209 12.52 8.27 19.55
CA GLU A 209 11.25 7.70 20.03
C GLU A 209 10.14 8.75 20.13
N ASP A 210 10.47 9.95 20.62
CA ASP A 210 9.54 11.07 20.62
C ASP A 210 9.06 11.38 19.19
N TYR A 211 9.95 11.25 18.19
CA TYR A 211 9.59 11.44 16.78
C TYR A 211 8.64 10.35 16.28
N VAL A 212 8.94 9.08 16.51
CA VAL A 212 8.05 7.97 16.12
C VAL A 212 6.65 8.22 16.67
N GLN A 213 6.54 8.57 17.95
CA GLN A 213 5.26 8.84 18.59
C GLN A 213 4.52 10.05 17.99
N LEU A 214 5.18 11.20 17.86
CA LEU A 214 4.51 12.45 17.43
C LEU A 214 4.30 12.55 15.91
N PHE A 215 5.19 11.95 15.14
CA PHE A 215 5.36 12.20 13.71
C PHE A 215 5.42 10.93 12.86
N GLY A 216 5.57 9.75 13.47
CA GLY A 216 5.62 8.49 12.75
C GLY A 216 4.35 8.19 11.95
N SER A 217 4.53 7.47 10.85
CA SER A 217 3.45 6.83 10.07
C SER A 217 2.64 5.84 10.90
N GLU A 218 1.42 5.50 10.45
CA GLU A 218 0.56 4.45 11.06
C GLU A 218 1.30 3.16 11.42
N GLU A 219 2.09 2.58 10.50
CA GLU A 219 2.81 1.33 10.74
C GLU A 219 4.00 1.47 11.71
N ALA A 220 4.64 2.65 11.73
CA ALA A 220 5.67 2.91 12.72
C ALA A 220 5.06 3.08 14.12
N VAL A 221 3.89 3.71 14.17
CA VAL A 221 3.10 3.88 15.39
C VAL A 221 2.23 2.66 15.74
N SER A 222 2.28 1.57 15.00
CA SER A 222 1.66 0.31 15.43
C SER A 222 2.66 -0.57 16.18
N THR A 223 3.95 -0.48 15.84
CA THR A 223 4.98 -1.46 16.23
C THR A 223 6.00 -0.98 17.29
N GLY A 224 6.29 0.32 17.42
CA GLY A 224 7.27 0.83 18.39
C GLY A 224 6.69 1.27 19.73
N MET A 225 7.45 1.39 20.82
CA MET A 225 7.07 2.17 22.02
C MET A 225 8.38 2.62 22.71
N GLN A 226 8.28 3.61 23.59
CA GLN A 226 9.44 4.21 24.23
C GLN A 226 10.20 3.22 25.11
N MET A 227 11.43 2.88 24.72
CA MET A 227 12.30 1.96 25.46
C MET A 227 12.46 2.30 26.95
N ASN A 228 12.60 3.59 27.28
CA ASN A 228 12.79 4.04 28.65
C ASN A 228 11.48 4.51 29.27
N THR A 229 10.85 3.60 30.00
CA THR A 229 9.57 3.88 30.67
C THR A 229 9.66 4.79 31.91
N ASP A 230 10.87 5.10 32.40
CA ASP A 230 11.06 6.08 33.48
C ASP A 230 10.96 7.53 32.95
N VAL A 231 11.12 7.73 31.64
CA VAL A 231 10.97 9.03 30.98
C VAL A 231 9.53 9.17 30.51
N SER A 232 8.90 10.32 30.79
CA SER A 232 7.52 10.59 30.36
C SER A 232 7.40 10.57 28.84
N THR A 233 6.27 10.13 28.30
CA THR A 233 6.04 10.15 26.84
C THR A 233 5.90 11.60 26.35
N PRO A 234 6.05 11.86 25.04
CA PRO A 234 5.77 13.18 24.49
C PRO A 234 4.29 13.59 24.65
N PHE A 235 3.37 12.63 24.80
CA PHE A 235 1.95 12.90 25.09
C PHE A 235 1.72 13.36 26.53
N ASP A 236 2.54 12.90 27.48
CA ASP A 236 2.50 13.32 28.88
C ASP A 236 3.18 14.68 29.11
N THR A 237 3.86 15.21 28.08
CA THR A 237 4.69 16.41 28.18
C THR A 237 4.26 17.49 27.17
N PRO A 238 3.11 18.18 27.36
CA PRO A 238 2.54 19.08 26.36
C PRO A 238 3.47 20.21 25.87
N SER A 239 4.45 20.59 26.70
CA SER A 239 5.50 21.54 26.36
C SER A 239 6.30 21.15 25.12
N ILE A 240 6.50 19.85 24.84
CA ILE A 240 7.23 19.43 23.64
C ILE A 240 6.43 19.66 22.36
N MET A 241 5.12 19.46 22.40
CA MET A 241 4.26 19.76 21.25
C MET A 241 4.20 21.28 21.00
N ASN A 242 4.23 22.10 22.06
CA ASN A 242 4.35 23.56 21.91
C ASN A 242 5.71 23.98 21.34
N TYR A 243 6.79 23.32 21.76
CA TYR A 243 8.11 23.50 21.16
C TYR A 243 8.05 23.21 19.66
N TRP A 244 7.47 22.08 19.25
CA TRP A 244 7.36 21.73 17.84
C TRP A 244 6.45 22.67 17.05
N LYS A 245 5.31 23.08 17.63
CA LYS A 245 4.42 24.09 17.04
C LYS A 245 5.15 25.38 16.70
N LYS A 246 6.05 25.85 17.58
CA LYS A 246 6.85 27.06 17.35
C LYS A 246 7.72 26.95 16.08
N TYR A 247 8.26 25.78 15.78
CA TYR A 247 9.18 25.58 14.66
C TYR A 247 8.51 25.07 13.38
N LEU A 248 7.41 24.33 13.49
CA LEU A 248 6.70 23.72 12.36
C LEU A 248 5.49 24.54 11.91
N GLY A 249 4.93 25.39 12.77
CA GLY A 249 3.83 26.30 12.46
C GLY A 249 2.46 25.82 12.96
N ASN A 250 1.43 26.57 12.61
CA ASN A 250 0.08 26.43 13.21
C ASN A 250 -0.63 25.11 12.89
N GLU A 251 -0.24 24.43 11.81
CA GLU A 251 -0.78 23.11 11.46
C GLU A 251 -0.44 22.02 12.51
N TYR A 252 0.62 22.23 13.29
CA TYR A 252 1.01 21.38 14.42
C TYR A 252 0.47 21.98 15.72
N THR A 253 -0.85 21.98 15.90
CA THR A 253 -1.48 22.41 17.16
C THR A 253 -1.79 21.18 18.02
N PRO A 254 -1.42 21.17 19.32
CA PRO A 254 -1.81 20.10 20.23
C PRO A 254 -3.34 19.95 20.24
N VAL A 255 -3.82 18.72 20.09
CA VAL A 255 -5.23 18.38 20.23
C VAL A 255 -5.46 17.65 21.55
N THR A 256 -6.72 17.46 21.92
CA THR A 256 -7.08 16.74 23.16
C THR A 256 -6.46 15.33 23.15
N PRO A 257 -5.70 14.95 24.20
CA PRO A 257 -5.13 13.60 24.29
C PRO A 257 -6.19 12.51 24.29
N LEU A 258 -5.81 11.35 23.74
CA LEU A 258 -6.64 10.15 23.85
C LEU A 258 -6.76 9.74 25.31
N GLN A 259 -7.92 9.20 25.67
CA GLN A 259 -8.11 8.62 27.01
C GLN A 259 -8.34 7.13 26.87
N LEU A 260 -7.38 6.35 27.35
CA LEU A 260 -7.44 4.91 27.40
C LEU A 260 -7.95 4.46 28.78
N TYR A 261 -9.07 3.75 28.75
CA TYR A 261 -9.72 3.18 29.92
C TYR A 261 -9.70 1.67 29.82
N ILE A 262 -9.67 1.01 30.98
CA ILE A 262 -9.99 -0.41 31.11
C ILE A 262 -11.37 -0.43 31.73
N THR A 263 -12.34 -0.96 31.01
CA THR A 263 -13.75 -0.93 31.39
C THR A 263 -14.18 -2.24 32.03
N ASP A 264 -13.50 -3.34 31.70
CA ASP A 264 -13.73 -4.65 32.27
C ASP A 264 -12.49 -5.54 32.06
N TYR A 265 -12.44 -6.69 32.73
CA TYR A 265 -11.42 -7.70 32.51
C TYR A 265 -11.96 -9.10 32.84
N LYS A 266 -11.36 -10.12 32.24
CA LYS A 266 -11.64 -11.52 32.55
C LYS A 266 -10.33 -12.25 32.85
N GLU A 267 -10.23 -12.83 34.02
CA GLU A 267 -9.16 -13.79 34.33
C GLU A 267 -9.56 -15.18 33.83
N ASN A 268 -8.74 -15.75 32.95
CA ASN A 268 -8.90 -17.06 32.35
C ASN A 268 -8.09 -18.13 33.10
N ALA A 269 -8.17 -19.38 32.66
CA ALA A 269 -7.36 -20.46 33.22
C ALA A 269 -5.85 -20.13 33.08
N ASN A 270 -5.04 -20.62 34.03
CA ASN A 270 -3.59 -20.39 34.09
C ASN A 270 -3.17 -18.91 34.27
N LYS A 271 -4.02 -18.05 34.83
CA LYS A 271 -3.72 -16.61 35.06
C LYS A 271 -3.43 -15.82 33.77
N THR A 272 -4.09 -16.17 32.68
CA THR A 272 -4.13 -15.32 31.49
C THR A 272 -5.31 -14.36 31.59
N TYR A 273 -5.24 -13.22 30.91
CA TYR A 273 -6.22 -12.13 31.07
C TYR A 273 -6.78 -11.67 29.74
N ASP A 274 -8.09 -11.47 29.65
CA ASP A 274 -8.71 -10.65 28.60
C ASP A 274 -9.03 -9.28 29.18
N LEU A 275 -8.77 -8.23 28.42
CA LEU A 275 -8.98 -6.84 28.84
C LEU A 275 -10.03 -6.19 27.97
N GLN A 276 -11.07 -5.60 28.56
CA GLN A 276 -11.96 -4.69 27.85
C GLN A 276 -11.43 -3.27 28.00
N LEU A 277 -11.16 -2.65 26.87
CA LEU A 277 -10.63 -1.30 26.81
C LEU A 277 -11.70 -0.37 26.24
N HIS A 278 -11.57 0.92 26.53
CA HIS A 278 -12.29 2.00 25.85
C HIS A 278 -11.34 3.15 25.51
N VAL A 279 -11.47 3.72 24.31
CA VAL A 279 -10.68 4.88 23.88
C VAL A 279 -11.60 6.05 23.54
N ALA A 280 -11.48 7.14 24.30
CA ALA A 280 -12.22 8.38 24.08
C ALA A 280 -11.34 9.50 23.45
N ASN A 281 -11.98 10.60 23.03
CA ASN A 281 -11.36 11.78 22.42
C ASN A 281 -10.59 11.51 21.11
N ARG A 282 -11.01 10.49 20.36
CA ARG A 282 -10.37 10.10 19.10
C ARG A 282 -11.05 10.74 17.90
N THR A 283 -10.29 10.96 16.83
CA THR A 283 -10.83 11.33 15.50
C THR A 283 -11.33 10.08 14.76
N PRO A 284 -11.89 10.22 13.54
CA PRO A 284 -12.26 9.09 12.69
C PRO A 284 -11.11 8.22 12.16
N ASN A 285 -9.87 8.41 12.63
CA ASN A 285 -8.73 7.59 12.22
C ASN A 285 -8.61 6.35 13.11
N GLU A 286 -7.84 5.36 12.69
CA GLU A 286 -7.57 4.16 13.49
C GLU A 286 -6.75 4.47 14.75
N VAL A 287 -7.08 3.78 15.83
CA VAL A 287 -6.29 3.82 17.07
C VAL A 287 -5.50 2.53 17.17
N PHE A 288 -4.19 2.64 17.26
CA PHE A 288 -3.26 1.54 17.49
C PHE A 288 -3.04 1.38 18.99
N LEU A 289 -3.15 0.15 19.47
CA LEU A 289 -2.93 -0.20 20.87
C LEU A 289 -1.64 -1.02 20.99
N ARG A 290 -0.78 -0.56 21.88
CA ARG A 290 0.51 -1.17 22.14
C ARG A 290 0.61 -1.60 23.59
N ALA A 291 1.35 -2.67 23.83
CA ALA A 291 1.65 -3.16 25.16
C ALA A 291 3.15 -3.37 25.38
N GLU A 292 3.56 -3.17 26.62
CA GLU A 292 4.87 -3.56 27.15
C GLU A 292 4.69 -4.29 28.48
N GLY A 293 5.55 -5.29 28.70
CA GLY A 293 5.65 -5.99 29.97
C GLY A 293 6.61 -5.31 30.96
N ASP A 294 6.76 -5.90 32.13
CA ASP A 294 7.63 -5.42 33.21
C ASP A 294 9.08 -5.91 33.14
N SER A 295 9.38 -6.89 32.27
CA SER A 295 10.76 -7.35 32.03
C SER A 295 11.45 -6.48 30.98
N VAL A 296 12.73 -6.14 31.22
CA VAL A 296 13.57 -5.21 30.41
C VAL A 296 13.94 -5.79 29.02
N ARG A 297 13.23 -6.82 28.52
CA ARG A 297 13.39 -7.33 27.15
C ARG A 297 12.37 -6.61 26.25
N THR A 298 12.90 -5.65 25.51
CA THR A 298 12.30 -4.63 24.63
C THR A 298 11.42 -5.16 23.49
N TYR A 299 10.31 -5.82 23.78
CA TYR A 299 9.30 -6.09 22.75
C TYR A 299 8.04 -5.31 23.10
N SER A 300 8.01 -4.03 22.73
CA SER A 300 6.73 -3.36 22.50
C SER A 300 6.00 -4.16 21.45
N SER A 301 4.78 -4.58 21.76
CA SER A 301 3.99 -5.39 20.86
C SER A 301 2.72 -4.64 20.50
N TYR A 302 2.42 -4.64 19.20
CA TYR A 302 1.07 -4.37 18.74
C TYR A 302 0.14 -5.43 19.35
N ILE A 303 -0.87 -4.98 20.08
CA ILE A 303 -1.87 -5.86 20.70
C ILE A 303 -3.28 -5.59 20.18
N GLY A 304 -3.39 -4.77 19.14
CA GLY A 304 -4.62 -4.58 18.38
C GLY A 304 -4.79 -3.16 17.86
N GLU A 305 -5.67 -3.03 16.89
CA GLU A 305 -6.15 -1.75 16.37
C GLU A 305 -7.63 -1.58 16.68
N TRP A 306 -8.06 -0.34 16.53
CA TRP A 306 -9.40 0.08 16.81
C TRP A 306 -10.00 0.82 15.63
N PRO A 307 -11.06 0.29 15.02
CA PRO A 307 -11.81 1.06 14.04
C PRO A 307 -12.56 2.20 14.74
N TYR A 308 -12.86 3.27 14.00
CA TYR A 308 -13.70 4.35 14.52
C TYR A 308 -15.12 3.89 14.93
N SER A 309 -15.60 2.76 14.42
CA SER A 309 -16.98 2.28 14.60
C SER A 309 -17.34 1.81 16.02
N SER A 310 -16.36 1.39 16.83
CA SER A 310 -16.59 0.90 18.20
C SER A 310 -15.75 1.69 19.18
N LEU A 311 -16.31 2.23 20.27
CA LEU A 311 -15.51 2.93 21.30
C LEU A 311 -14.96 2.00 22.38
N THR A 312 -15.45 0.75 22.46
CA THR A 312 -15.11 -0.25 23.50
C THR A 312 -14.76 -1.59 22.84
N LYS A 313 -13.57 -2.17 23.10
CA LYS A 313 -13.09 -3.42 22.46
C LYS A 313 -12.45 -4.32 23.51
N TRP A 314 -12.63 -5.63 23.38
CA TRP A 314 -11.86 -6.61 24.16
C TRP A 314 -10.59 -7.00 23.43
N ILE A 315 -9.48 -7.02 24.14
CA ILE A 315 -8.24 -7.66 23.74
C ILE A 315 -8.17 -8.98 24.49
N ARG A 316 -8.23 -10.09 23.76
CA ARG A 316 -8.23 -11.42 24.37
C ARG A 316 -6.87 -12.09 24.24
N TYR A 317 -6.48 -12.82 25.27
CA TYR A 317 -5.25 -13.60 25.29
C TYR A 317 -5.15 -14.56 24.09
N GLN A 318 -6.25 -15.28 23.80
CA GLN A 318 -6.28 -16.28 22.74
C GLN A 318 -6.20 -15.69 21.31
N ASP A 319 -6.52 -14.40 21.16
CA ASP A 319 -6.53 -13.70 19.88
C ASP A 319 -5.12 -13.14 19.54
N LEU A 320 -4.17 -13.21 20.48
CA LEU A 320 -2.81 -12.70 20.32
C LEU A 320 -1.81 -13.84 20.07
N PRO A 321 -0.98 -13.78 19.00
CA PRO A 321 0.06 -14.78 18.79
C PRO A 321 1.04 -14.77 19.97
N TYR A 322 1.24 -15.92 20.62
CA TYR A 322 2.01 -15.99 21.86
C TYR A 322 3.44 -15.45 21.70
N ASP A 323 4.12 -15.83 20.60
CA ASP A 323 5.50 -15.42 20.32
C ASP A 323 5.67 -13.92 20.05
N TYR A 324 4.57 -13.20 19.80
CA TYR A 324 4.58 -11.76 19.50
C TYR A 324 3.95 -10.90 20.59
N ALA A 325 2.81 -11.32 21.13
CA ALA A 325 1.97 -10.45 21.96
C ALA A 325 1.22 -11.21 23.08
N GLY A 326 0.96 -12.51 22.93
CA GLY A 326 0.16 -13.26 23.90
C GLY A 326 0.79 -13.31 25.30
N PHE A 327 2.12 -13.36 25.39
CA PHE A 327 2.84 -13.30 26.67
C PHE A 327 2.56 -12.02 27.49
N MET A 328 2.11 -10.93 26.83
CA MET A 328 1.73 -9.70 27.52
C MET A 328 0.51 -9.89 28.40
N LEU A 329 -0.40 -10.78 28.00
CA LEU A 329 -1.65 -11.09 28.70
C LEU A 329 -1.54 -12.34 29.60
N ASP A 330 -0.33 -12.89 29.76
CA ASP A 330 -0.04 -14.00 30.67
C ASP A 330 0.55 -13.46 31.99
N GLY A 331 -0.22 -13.55 33.08
CA GLY A 331 0.19 -13.07 34.40
C GLY A 331 1.34 -13.85 35.04
N ASN A 332 1.78 -14.96 34.45
CA ASN A 332 2.98 -15.67 34.90
C ASN A 332 4.26 -15.12 34.26
N GLU A 333 4.16 -14.56 33.05
CA GLU A 333 5.28 -13.98 32.29
C GLU A 333 5.39 -12.47 32.52
N THR A 334 4.24 -11.79 32.57
CA THR A 334 4.13 -10.33 32.73
C THR A 334 3.39 -10.02 34.03
N GLN A 335 4.00 -9.32 34.99
CA GLN A 335 3.29 -8.93 36.22
C GLN A 335 2.49 -7.65 36.05
N THR A 336 3.00 -6.72 35.23
CA THR A 336 2.38 -5.43 34.93
C THR A 336 2.42 -5.19 33.44
N ILE A 337 1.25 -5.17 32.81
CA ILE A 337 1.10 -4.71 31.43
C ILE A 337 0.99 -3.19 31.39
N ARG A 338 1.70 -2.56 30.47
CA ARG A 338 1.63 -1.12 30.21
C ARG A 338 0.99 -0.91 28.85
N LEU A 339 -0.10 -0.16 28.80
CA LEU A 339 -0.90 0.03 27.60
C LEU A 339 -0.83 1.47 27.13
N GLN A 340 -0.72 1.68 25.83
CA GLN A 340 -0.82 3.01 25.24
C GLN A 340 -1.64 2.96 23.96
N ALA A 341 -2.60 3.88 23.82
CA ALA A 341 -3.37 4.09 22.62
C ALA A 341 -2.78 5.26 21.83
N ILE A 342 -2.50 5.08 20.55
CA ILE A 342 -1.99 6.12 19.66
C ILE A 342 -2.77 6.09 18.35
N GLN A 343 -3.24 7.25 17.91
CA GLN A 343 -3.96 7.43 16.67
C GLN A 343 -3.11 8.27 15.72
N HIS A 344 -2.88 7.73 14.52
CA HIS A 344 -2.20 8.43 13.46
C HIS A 344 -3.05 9.60 12.97
N GLN A 345 -2.39 10.70 12.60
CA GLN A 345 -3.05 11.86 11.97
C GLN A 345 -2.32 12.20 10.68
N ASP A 346 -3.03 12.35 9.56
CA ASP A 346 -2.42 12.73 8.28
C ASP A 346 -1.66 14.06 8.34
N LYS A 347 -2.11 14.96 9.23
CA LYS A 347 -1.54 16.31 9.43
C LYS A 347 -1.44 16.62 10.92
N GLY A 348 -0.44 17.43 11.28
CA GLY A 348 -0.21 17.80 12.68
C GLY A 348 0.41 16.66 13.49
N PHE A 349 0.27 16.71 14.81
CA PHE A 349 0.77 15.65 15.69
C PHE A 349 -0.11 14.41 15.62
N ASN A 350 0.48 13.22 15.73
CA ASN A 350 -0.29 12.05 16.17
C ASN A 350 -0.90 12.33 17.55
N THR A 351 -1.97 11.61 17.89
CA THR A 351 -2.63 11.72 19.20
C THR A 351 -2.38 10.48 20.01
N GLY A 352 -2.04 10.63 21.28
CA GLY A 352 -1.74 9.50 22.14
C GLY A 352 -2.38 9.64 23.50
N SER A 353 -2.57 8.51 24.18
CA SER A 353 -2.91 8.46 25.59
C SER A 353 -1.65 8.50 26.44
N SER A 354 -1.81 8.85 27.71
CA SER A 354 -0.84 8.48 28.74
C SER A 354 -0.71 6.96 28.81
N ILE A 355 0.45 6.47 29.26
CA ILE A 355 0.66 5.05 29.52
C ILE A 355 -0.22 4.61 30.70
N LYS A 356 -1.00 3.56 30.49
CA LYS A 356 -1.82 2.92 31.51
C LYS A 356 -1.13 1.65 31.99
N ALA A 357 -0.48 1.73 33.16
CA ALA A 357 0.12 0.57 33.83
C ALA A 357 -0.94 -0.22 34.62
N VAL A 358 -0.92 -1.54 34.49
CA VAL A 358 -1.94 -2.46 35.03
C VAL A 358 -1.24 -3.64 35.68
N PRO A 359 -1.03 -3.61 37.01
CA PRO A 359 -0.54 -4.78 37.72
C PRO A 359 -1.66 -5.82 37.79
N TYR A 360 -1.45 -7.01 37.24
CA TYR A 360 -2.50 -8.05 37.17
C TYR A 360 -3.01 -8.45 38.55
N GLN A 361 -2.14 -8.46 39.56
CA GLN A 361 -2.50 -8.73 40.95
C GLN A 361 -3.52 -7.74 41.54
N THR A 362 -3.64 -6.55 40.95
CA THR A 362 -4.55 -5.49 41.41
C THR A 362 -5.41 -4.92 40.28
N ILE A 363 -5.64 -5.71 39.23
CA ILE A 363 -6.32 -5.25 38.01
C ILE A 363 -7.71 -4.64 38.25
N GLN A 364 -8.42 -5.09 39.30
CA GLN A 364 -9.73 -4.53 39.69
C GLN A 364 -9.63 -3.04 40.02
N LYS A 365 -8.49 -2.57 40.53
CA LYS A 365 -8.26 -1.14 40.82
C LYS A 365 -8.01 -0.32 39.57
N ALA A 366 -7.67 -0.96 38.44
CA ALA A 366 -7.42 -0.30 37.17
C ALA A 366 -8.71 -0.07 36.35
N ILE A 367 -9.81 -0.73 36.73
CA ILE A 367 -11.12 -0.61 36.07
C ILE A 367 -11.70 0.79 36.31
N SER A 368 -12.17 1.39 35.22
CA SER A 368 -12.65 2.76 35.16
C SER A 368 -14.17 2.82 35.39
N ASP A 369 -14.63 3.88 36.06
CA ASP A 369 -16.07 4.10 36.34
C ASP A 369 -16.89 4.17 35.03
N PRO A 370 -17.89 3.30 34.83
CA PRO A 370 -18.76 3.30 33.65
C PRO A 370 -19.41 4.65 33.34
N ALA A 371 -19.66 5.49 34.35
CA ALA A 371 -20.25 6.82 34.16
C ALA A 371 -19.31 7.80 33.45
N LYS A 372 -17.98 7.58 33.49
CA LYS A 372 -16.98 8.37 32.74
C LYS A 372 -16.83 7.92 31.28
N VAL A 373 -17.33 6.74 30.93
CA VAL A 373 -17.20 6.07 29.62
C VAL A 373 -18.41 6.34 28.71
N MET A 374 -19.55 6.72 29.30
CA MET A 374 -20.87 6.76 28.64
C MET A 374 -21.20 8.05 27.85
N THR A 375 -20.23 8.92 27.57
CA THR A 375 -20.46 10.16 26.81
C THR A 375 -19.83 10.11 25.42
N GLU A 376 -20.30 9.25 24.52
CA GLU A 376 -20.18 9.42 23.05
C GLU A 376 -21.01 8.34 22.31
N LYS A 377 -21.94 8.74 21.44
CA LYS A 377 -22.78 7.84 20.63
C LYS A 377 -21.91 7.09 19.60
N GLN A 378 -21.86 5.75 19.69
CA GLN A 378 -21.20 4.88 18.71
C GLN A 378 -21.83 4.98 17.29
N ALA A 379 -21.02 4.71 16.27
CA ALA A 379 -21.26 4.96 14.86
C ALA A 379 -22.50 4.22 14.31
N ASN A 380 -23.52 4.98 13.89
CA ASN A 380 -24.77 4.46 13.32
C ASN A 380 -25.00 4.93 11.87
N ARG A 381 -23.96 5.47 11.22
CA ARG A 381 -24.05 5.93 9.82
C ARG A 381 -23.69 4.79 8.88
N VAL A 382 -24.51 4.62 7.85
CA VAL A 382 -24.30 3.61 6.79
C VAL A 382 -22.93 3.74 6.13
N GLN A 383 -22.45 4.97 5.96
CA GLN A 383 -21.12 5.26 5.44
C GLN A 383 -20.02 4.60 6.29
N ASP A 384 -20.03 4.84 7.61
CA ASP A 384 -19.05 4.30 8.56
C ASP A 384 -19.09 2.76 8.58
N LEU A 385 -20.28 2.17 8.46
CA LEU A 385 -20.47 0.72 8.42
C LEU A 385 -19.94 0.10 7.11
N LYS A 386 -20.13 0.77 5.96
CA LYS A 386 -19.55 0.31 4.68
C LYS A 386 -18.02 0.38 4.69
N GLU A 387 -17.46 1.43 5.28
CA GLU A 387 -16.01 1.57 5.44
C GLU A 387 -15.45 0.47 6.35
N LEU A 388 -16.15 0.18 7.45
CA LEU A 388 -15.81 -0.93 8.33
C LEU A 388 -15.88 -2.28 7.60
N ILE A 389 -16.94 -2.52 6.82
CA ILE A 389 -17.06 -3.73 5.99
C ILE A 389 -15.91 -3.84 5.00
N ARG A 390 -15.56 -2.75 4.29
CA ARG A 390 -14.43 -2.75 3.35
C ARG A 390 -13.12 -3.10 4.05
N THR A 391 -12.91 -2.58 5.26
CA THR A 391 -11.71 -2.83 6.06
C THR A 391 -11.62 -4.32 6.45
N VAL A 392 -12.70 -4.89 7.01
CA VAL A 392 -12.74 -6.32 7.35
C VAL A 392 -12.64 -7.20 6.10
N ALA A 393 -13.23 -6.78 4.97
CA ALA A 393 -13.13 -7.50 3.71
C ALA A 393 -11.67 -7.62 3.24
N ASP A 394 -10.91 -6.51 3.31
CA ASP A 394 -9.48 -6.48 2.97
C ASP A 394 -8.65 -7.37 3.90
N GLU A 395 -8.87 -7.26 5.23
CA GLU A 395 -8.20 -8.09 6.25
C GLU A 395 -8.41 -9.59 6.03
N LYS A 396 -9.61 -9.99 5.58
CA LYS A 396 -9.99 -11.40 5.38
C LYS A 396 -9.79 -11.88 3.94
N GLY A 397 -9.29 -11.03 3.04
CA GLY A 397 -9.13 -11.36 1.63
C GLY A 397 -10.44 -11.74 0.95
N ILE A 398 -11.51 -10.99 1.25
CA ILE A 398 -12.85 -11.14 0.67
C ILE A 398 -13.15 -9.88 -0.15
N PRO A 399 -13.74 -9.97 -1.34
CA PRO A 399 -14.24 -8.81 -2.04
C PRO A 399 -15.26 -8.02 -1.22
N ALA A 400 -15.02 -6.72 -1.00
CA ALA A 400 -15.90 -5.86 -0.21
C ALA A 400 -17.32 -5.79 -0.79
N GLU A 401 -17.47 -5.92 -2.12
CA GLU A 401 -18.76 -6.01 -2.79
C GLU A 401 -19.63 -7.15 -2.24
N ILE A 402 -19.03 -8.29 -1.90
CA ILE A 402 -19.73 -9.46 -1.36
C ILE A 402 -20.22 -9.17 0.05
N LEU A 403 -19.35 -8.71 0.95
CA LEU A 403 -19.75 -8.43 2.33
C LEU A 403 -20.77 -7.28 2.41
N LYS A 404 -20.65 -6.25 1.58
CA LYS A 404 -21.66 -5.19 1.47
C LYS A 404 -23.00 -5.71 0.98
N ALA A 405 -22.99 -6.64 0.01
CA ALA A 405 -24.22 -7.25 -0.48
C ALA A 405 -24.89 -8.12 0.59
N ILE A 406 -24.14 -8.87 1.38
CA ILE A 406 -24.65 -9.63 2.54
C ILE A 406 -25.24 -8.66 3.58
N ALA A 407 -24.47 -7.65 4.02
CA ALA A 407 -24.94 -6.66 5.00
C ALA A 407 -26.22 -5.95 4.54
N TYR A 408 -26.30 -5.62 3.26
CA TYR A 408 -27.49 -5.00 2.68
C TYR A 408 -28.68 -5.97 2.66
N LYS A 409 -28.46 -7.22 2.24
CA LYS A 409 -29.48 -8.27 2.17
C LYS A 409 -30.06 -8.60 3.55
N GLU A 410 -29.21 -8.69 4.56
CA GLU A 410 -29.59 -9.16 5.89
C GLU A 410 -30.23 -8.05 6.74
N SER A 411 -29.70 -6.82 6.68
CA SER A 411 -30.10 -5.76 7.60
C SER A 411 -30.26 -4.38 6.99
N GLN A 412 -29.91 -4.20 5.71
CA GLN A 412 -29.74 -2.88 5.09
C GLN A 412 -28.73 -2.00 5.84
N PHE A 413 -27.59 -2.58 6.22
CA PHE A 413 -26.54 -1.95 7.03
C PHE A 413 -27.01 -1.50 8.43
N LYS A 414 -27.83 -2.30 9.12
CA LYS A 414 -28.34 -1.98 10.47
C LYS A 414 -27.78 -2.94 11.52
N GLN A 415 -26.88 -2.43 12.35
CA GLN A 415 -26.46 -3.12 13.58
C GLN A 415 -27.42 -2.86 14.75
N TRP A 416 -28.01 -1.66 14.81
CA TRP A 416 -28.92 -1.23 15.87
C TRP A 416 -30.26 -0.72 15.32
N ASN A 417 -31.31 -0.84 16.11
CA ASN A 417 -32.62 -0.24 15.88
C ASN A 417 -32.58 1.28 16.15
N HIS A 418 -33.65 1.99 15.77
CA HIS A 418 -33.73 3.44 15.95
C HIS A 418 -33.65 3.89 17.42
N ASP A 419 -34.07 3.02 18.35
CA ASP A 419 -34.00 3.25 19.80
C ASP A 419 -32.63 2.90 20.42
N GLY A 420 -31.67 2.46 19.62
CA GLY A 420 -30.34 2.06 20.05
C GLY A 420 -30.24 0.62 20.57
N THR A 421 -31.33 -0.15 20.57
CA THR A 421 -31.28 -1.58 20.89
C THR A 421 -30.62 -2.37 19.75
N PRO A 422 -29.97 -3.51 20.02
CA PRO A 422 -29.42 -4.37 18.97
C PRO A 422 -30.49 -4.80 17.96
N ASN A 423 -30.14 -4.81 16.68
CA ASN A 423 -31.01 -5.34 15.63
C ASN A 423 -31.05 -6.88 15.74
N VAL A 424 -32.17 -7.44 16.22
CA VAL A 424 -32.39 -8.88 16.32
C VAL A 424 -33.75 -9.23 15.72
N THR A 425 -33.78 -10.11 14.73
CA THR A 425 -35.04 -10.52 14.07
C THR A 425 -35.81 -11.54 14.91
N THR A 426 -37.08 -11.76 14.59
CA THR A 426 -37.91 -12.81 15.23
C THR A 426 -37.38 -14.22 14.99
N GLU A 427 -36.59 -14.42 13.94
CA GLU A 427 -35.93 -15.67 13.57
C GLU A 427 -34.59 -15.85 14.32
N GLY A 428 -34.18 -14.86 15.14
CA GLY A 428 -32.95 -14.92 15.91
C GLY A 428 -31.70 -14.48 15.15
N LYS A 429 -31.84 -13.85 13.97
CA LYS A 429 -30.72 -13.22 13.25
C LYS A 429 -30.25 -11.98 13.97
N ILE A 430 -28.94 -11.82 14.15
CA ILE A 430 -28.34 -10.77 14.97
C ILE A 430 -27.47 -9.84 14.11
N GLY A 431 -27.75 -8.54 14.24
CA GLY A 431 -26.89 -7.45 13.79
C GLY A 431 -26.80 -7.28 12.28
N ILE A 432 -25.76 -6.57 11.85
CA ILE A 432 -25.60 -6.08 10.49
C ILE A 432 -25.47 -7.19 9.44
N MET A 433 -24.88 -8.33 9.80
CA MET A 433 -24.70 -9.49 8.93
C MET A 433 -25.75 -10.59 9.14
N GLY A 434 -26.76 -10.37 9.98
CA GLY A 434 -27.86 -11.31 10.17
C GLY A 434 -27.45 -12.71 10.67
N ILE A 435 -26.41 -12.79 11.50
CA ILE A 435 -25.87 -14.07 11.99
C ILE A 435 -26.91 -14.78 12.87
N GLN A 436 -27.11 -16.08 12.65
CA GLN A 436 -28.09 -16.90 13.37
C GLN A 436 -27.40 -18.03 14.14
N PRO A 437 -26.95 -17.79 15.39
CA PRO A 437 -26.07 -18.72 16.14
C PRO A 437 -26.66 -20.10 16.41
N GLU A 438 -28.00 -20.22 16.38
CA GLU A 438 -28.72 -21.47 16.64
C GLU A 438 -28.86 -22.37 15.40
N GLU A 439 -28.46 -21.92 14.22
CA GLU A 439 -28.38 -22.76 13.03
C GLU A 439 -27.15 -23.66 13.06
N GLU A 440 -27.29 -24.87 12.52
CA GLU A 440 -26.29 -25.94 12.63
C GLU A 440 -24.89 -25.51 12.16
N GLY A 441 -24.81 -24.73 11.06
CA GLY A 441 -23.54 -24.21 10.54
C GLY A 441 -22.81 -23.24 11.50
N TRP A 442 -23.54 -22.50 12.33
CA TRP A 442 -22.96 -21.50 13.24
C TRP A 442 -22.65 -22.05 14.65
N LYS A 443 -23.23 -23.19 15.02
CA LYS A 443 -23.03 -23.79 16.36
C LYS A 443 -21.58 -24.11 16.66
N GLU A 444 -20.82 -24.46 15.63
CA GLU A 444 -19.40 -24.81 15.74
C GLU A 444 -18.49 -23.58 15.89
N GLU A 445 -18.98 -22.37 15.61
CA GLU A 445 -18.18 -21.14 15.60
C GLU A 445 -17.97 -20.53 17.00
N HIS A 446 -18.57 -21.12 18.06
CA HIS A 446 -18.41 -20.68 19.46
C HIS A 446 -18.60 -19.17 19.69
N LEU A 447 -19.58 -18.58 19.00
CA LEU A 447 -19.77 -17.13 18.94
C LEU A 447 -20.13 -16.49 20.29
N HIS A 448 -19.61 -15.28 20.51
CA HIS A 448 -20.00 -14.46 21.65
C HIS A 448 -21.28 -13.67 21.34
N ILE A 449 -22.43 -14.23 21.73
CA ILE A 449 -23.76 -13.67 21.43
C ILE A 449 -23.91 -12.19 21.83
N GLU A 450 -23.44 -11.82 23.02
CA GLU A 450 -23.56 -10.42 23.48
C GLU A 450 -22.67 -9.45 22.66
N LYS A 451 -21.54 -9.94 22.11
CA LYS A 451 -20.72 -9.13 21.20
C LYS A 451 -21.35 -9.00 19.82
N LEU A 452 -21.98 -10.06 19.30
CA LEU A 452 -22.72 -9.98 18.03
C LEU A 452 -23.79 -8.88 18.06
N LYS A 453 -24.39 -8.65 19.22
CA LYS A 453 -25.39 -7.61 19.46
C LYS A 453 -24.79 -6.21 19.63
N SER A 454 -23.68 -6.10 20.37
CA SER A 454 -23.14 -4.82 20.83
C SER A 454 -21.99 -4.25 20.00
N ASP A 455 -21.34 -5.05 19.14
CA ASP A 455 -20.16 -4.65 18.37
C ASP A 455 -20.34 -4.96 16.88
N ALA A 456 -20.46 -3.89 16.07
CA ALA A 456 -20.61 -4.00 14.63
C ALA A 456 -19.39 -4.66 13.96
N ARG A 457 -18.16 -4.38 14.40
CA ARG A 457 -16.95 -4.97 13.80
C ARG A 457 -16.94 -6.47 14.08
N TYR A 458 -17.18 -6.88 15.33
CA TYR A 458 -17.26 -8.31 15.67
C TYR A 458 -18.34 -9.04 14.88
N ASN A 459 -19.52 -8.42 14.67
CA ASN A 459 -20.58 -9.00 13.85
C ASN A 459 -20.13 -9.20 12.39
N ILE A 460 -19.43 -8.22 11.81
CA ILE A 460 -18.90 -8.30 10.44
C ILE A 460 -17.76 -9.33 10.33
N GLU A 461 -16.82 -9.32 11.28
CA GLU A 461 -15.69 -10.26 11.34
C GLU A 461 -16.18 -11.70 11.45
N ALA A 462 -17.14 -11.99 12.34
CA ALA A 462 -17.70 -13.33 12.48
C ALA A 462 -18.34 -13.84 11.17
N ALA A 463 -19.04 -12.96 10.45
CA ALA A 463 -19.60 -13.31 9.15
C ALA A 463 -18.52 -13.52 8.08
N ALA A 464 -17.51 -12.65 8.04
CA ALA A 464 -16.41 -12.75 7.10
C ALA A 464 -15.58 -14.02 7.35
N GLU A 465 -15.29 -14.35 8.61
CA GLU A 465 -14.58 -15.58 9.00
C GLU A 465 -15.35 -16.82 8.60
N TYR A 466 -16.65 -16.85 8.88
CA TYR A 466 -17.49 -17.98 8.47
C TYR A 466 -17.54 -18.13 6.95
N LEU A 467 -17.72 -17.04 6.20
CA LEU A 467 -17.68 -17.06 4.74
C LEU A 467 -16.31 -17.51 4.20
N ARG A 468 -15.22 -17.09 4.85
CA ARG A 468 -13.86 -17.52 4.49
C ARG A 468 -13.64 -19.01 4.74
N LYS A 469 -14.16 -19.54 5.84
CA LYS A 469 -14.16 -20.99 6.11
C LYS A 469 -14.88 -21.75 5.01
N GLN A 470 -16.03 -21.26 4.54
CA GLN A 470 -16.73 -21.86 3.39
C GLN A 470 -15.90 -21.79 2.12
N TRP A 471 -15.25 -20.66 1.85
CA TRP A 471 -14.35 -20.55 0.70
C TRP A 471 -13.23 -21.61 0.73
N GLU A 472 -12.65 -21.87 1.90
CA GLU A 472 -11.55 -22.82 2.08
C GLU A 472 -11.99 -24.29 2.16
N ASP A 473 -13.31 -24.56 2.16
CA ASP A 473 -13.85 -25.90 2.19
C ASP A 473 -13.55 -26.66 0.89
N SER A 474 -12.63 -27.63 1.00
CA SER A 474 -12.22 -28.49 -0.12
C SER A 474 -13.32 -29.41 -0.66
N THR A 475 -14.45 -29.53 0.04
CA THR A 475 -15.63 -30.28 -0.41
C THR A 475 -16.54 -29.48 -1.33
N LEU A 476 -16.30 -28.17 -1.50
CA LEU A 476 -17.03 -27.34 -2.44
C LEU A 476 -16.33 -27.28 -3.81
N PRO A 477 -17.10 -27.22 -4.92
CA PRO A 477 -16.51 -27.09 -6.24
C PRO A 477 -15.81 -25.74 -6.43
N LYS A 478 -14.86 -25.71 -7.36
CA LYS A 478 -14.13 -24.50 -7.72
C LYS A 478 -14.73 -23.84 -8.96
N VAL A 479 -14.77 -22.52 -8.93
CA VAL A 479 -15.19 -21.69 -10.06
C VAL A 479 -13.96 -21.05 -10.69
N ASN A 480 -13.94 -20.99 -12.03
CA ASN A 480 -12.86 -20.43 -12.83
C ASN A 480 -11.47 -20.86 -12.33
N ASP A 481 -10.58 -19.91 -12.07
CA ASP A 481 -9.21 -20.15 -11.61
C ASP A 481 -9.08 -20.12 -10.09
N TYR A 482 -10.20 -19.97 -9.37
CA TYR A 482 -10.30 -19.97 -7.92
C TYR A 482 -9.41 -18.87 -7.30
N HIS A 483 -9.70 -17.63 -7.70
CA HIS A 483 -8.97 -16.44 -7.29
C HIS A 483 -9.87 -15.57 -6.40
N ASP A 484 -9.40 -15.28 -5.19
CA ASP A 484 -10.10 -14.52 -4.14
C ASP A 484 -10.59 -13.12 -4.54
N LEU A 485 -9.92 -12.43 -5.46
CA LEU A 485 -10.38 -11.14 -6.00
C LEU A 485 -11.48 -11.25 -7.07
N GLN A 486 -11.82 -12.45 -7.55
CA GLN A 486 -12.86 -12.67 -8.56
C GLN A 486 -14.21 -12.94 -7.88
N ILE A 487 -15.22 -12.10 -8.14
CA ILE A 487 -16.51 -12.16 -7.44
C ILE A 487 -17.24 -13.49 -7.68
N GLU A 488 -17.25 -13.95 -8.93
CA GLU A 488 -17.89 -15.21 -9.34
C GLU A 488 -17.32 -16.42 -8.61
N ASP A 489 -16.03 -16.36 -8.26
CA ASP A 489 -15.34 -17.52 -7.72
C ASP A 489 -15.89 -17.90 -6.34
N TRP A 490 -16.53 -16.96 -5.64
CA TRP A 490 -17.13 -17.13 -4.30
C TRP A 490 -18.52 -17.79 -4.32
N TYR A 491 -19.03 -18.16 -5.50
CA TYR A 491 -20.42 -18.62 -5.65
C TYR A 491 -20.80 -19.78 -4.72
N PHE A 492 -19.97 -20.82 -4.65
CA PHE A 492 -20.27 -21.98 -3.79
C PHE A 492 -20.03 -21.68 -2.32
N ALA A 493 -19.06 -20.83 -1.98
CA ALA A 493 -18.86 -20.36 -0.62
C ALA A 493 -20.09 -19.59 -0.11
N LEU A 494 -20.71 -18.75 -0.95
CA LEU A 494 -21.95 -18.03 -0.63
C LEU A 494 -23.15 -18.96 -0.50
N MET A 495 -23.22 -20.00 -1.32
CA MET A 495 -24.25 -21.04 -1.20
C MET A 495 -24.11 -21.77 0.15
N ALA A 496 -22.90 -22.20 0.51
CA ALA A 496 -22.63 -22.87 1.77
C ALA A 496 -22.77 -21.95 2.99
N TYR A 497 -22.45 -20.65 2.84
CA TYR A 497 -22.62 -19.64 3.88
C TYR A 497 -24.08 -19.53 4.33
N ASN A 498 -25.03 -19.65 3.40
CA ASN A 498 -26.45 -19.70 3.74
C ASN A 498 -26.97 -21.12 4.00
N GLY A 499 -26.37 -22.14 3.40
CA GLY A 499 -26.65 -23.55 3.62
C GLY A 499 -26.82 -24.35 2.33
N LEU A 500 -26.32 -25.59 2.31
CA LEU A 500 -26.46 -26.52 1.17
C LEU A 500 -27.83 -27.22 1.16
N THR A 501 -28.88 -26.46 0.85
CA THR A 501 -30.28 -26.93 0.86
C THR A 501 -30.98 -26.69 -0.48
N LYS A 502 -32.13 -27.36 -0.70
CA LYS A 502 -32.91 -27.24 -1.95
C LYS A 502 -33.31 -25.80 -2.27
N GLU A 503 -33.53 -24.97 -1.26
CA GLU A 503 -33.85 -23.54 -1.38
C GLU A 503 -32.72 -22.75 -2.07
N ASN A 504 -31.48 -23.24 -1.97
CA ASN A 504 -30.31 -22.64 -2.60
C ASN A 504 -29.94 -23.29 -3.94
N ASP A 505 -30.71 -24.27 -4.45
CA ASP A 505 -30.49 -24.87 -5.76
C ASP A 505 -30.91 -23.91 -6.90
N PRO A 506 -29.98 -23.39 -7.73
CA PRO A 506 -30.32 -22.50 -8.83
C PRO A 506 -31.14 -23.17 -9.94
N ASN A 507 -31.10 -24.49 -10.08
CA ASN A 507 -31.86 -25.22 -11.11
C ASN A 507 -33.36 -25.28 -10.79
N LEU A 508 -33.72 -25.22 -9.51
CA LEU A 508 -35.12 -25.13 -9.06
C LEU A 508 -35.65 -23.70 -9.15
N HIS A 509 -34.76 -22.72 -9.29
CA HIS A 509 -35.06 -21.29 -9.30
C HIS A 509 -34.37 -20.54 -10.46
N PRO A 510 -34.63 -20.93 -11.73
CA PRO A 510 -33.85 -20.50 -12.89
C PRO A 510 -33.95 -19.00 -13.24
N ASN A 511 -34.94 -18.29 -12.69
CA ASN A 511 -35.15 -16.85 -12.90
C ASN A 511 -34.78 -16.01 -11.66
N GLY A 512 -33.99 -16.58 -10.75
CA GLY A 512 -33.57 -15.98 -9.47
C GLY A 512 -34.52 -16.32 -8.33
N SER A 513 -33.93 -16.68 -7.17
CA SER A 513 -34.51 -16.82 -5.81
C SER A 513 -33.50 -17.39 -4.78
N PRO A 514 -32.42 -18.12 -5.13
CA PRO A 514 -31.42 -18.60 -4.16
C PRO A 514 -30.59 -17.48 -3.54
N TYR A 515 -30.04 -17.72 -2.34
CA TYR A 515 -29.29 -16.70 -1.60
C TYR A 515 -28.13 -16.10 -2.40
N GLN A 516 -27.26 -16.93 -2.93
CA GLN A 516 -26.08 -16.53 -3.69
C GLN A 516 -26.44 -15.74 -4.98
N GLU A 517 -27.57 -16.06 -5.62
CA GLU A 517 -28.07 -15.30 -6.77
C GLU A 517 -28.59 -13.92 -6.36
N GLN A 518 -29.23 -13.82 -5.18
CA GLN A 518 -29.65 -12.53 -4.63
C GLN A 518 -28.44 -11.64 -4.30
N ILE A 519 -27.38 -12.22 -3.73
CA ILE A 519 -26.12 -11.50 -3.48
C ILE A 519 -25.51 -10.98 -4.79
N PHE A 520 -25.39 -11.83 -5.81
CA PHE A 520 -24.88 -11.40 -7.12
C PHE A 520 -25.78 -10.34 -7.77
N GLN A 521 -27.11 -10.44 -7.61
CA GLN A 521 -28.03 -9.42 -8.09
C GLN A 521 -27.82 -8.08 -7.39
N ILE A 522 -27.66 -8.07 -6.06
CA ILE A 522 -27.37 -6.86 -5.29
C ILE A 522 -26.03 -6.25 -5.74
N ILE A 523 -25.01 -7.05 -6.03
CA ILE A 523 -23.73 -6.53 -6.52
C ILE A 523 -23.90 -5.90 -7.91
N ARG A 524 -24.62 -6.54 -8.84
CA ARG A 524 -24.90 -5.98 -10.17
C ARG A 524 -25.63 -4.63 -10.08
N GLU A 525 -26.62 -4.53 -9.20
CA GLU A 525 -27.46 -3.33 -9.06
C GLU A 525 -26.75 -2.21 -8.29
N ASN A 526 -26.16 -2.52 -7.14
CA ASN A 526 -25.66 -1.51 -6.21
C ASN A 526 -24.16 -1.22 -6.37
N SER A 527 -23.35 -2.17 -6.85
CA SER A 527 -21.92 -1.94 -7.15
C SER A 527 -21.66 -1.64 -8.63
N GLN A 528 -22.67 -1.85 -9.49
CA GLN A 528 -22.63 -1.56 -10.93
C GLN A 528 -21.47 -2.26 -11.68
N ILE A 529 -21.07 -3.46 -11.21
CA ILE A 529 -20.06 -4.29 -11.87
C ILE A 529 -20.71 -5.50 -12.58
N PRO A 530 -20.21 -5.90 -13.76
CA PRO A 530 -20.90 -6.86 -14.62
C PRO A 530 -20.61 -8.31 -14.23
N ILE A 531 -21.38 -8.87 -13.29
CA ILE A 531 -21.32 -10.32 -13.00
C ILE A 531 -22.11 -11.11 -14.04
N GLY A 532 -21.47 -12.08 -14.67
CA GLY A 532 -22.05 -12.98 -15.66
C GLY A 532 -23.19 -13.84 -15.12
N LYS A 533 -23.95 -14.44 -16.04
CA LYS A 533 -25.02 -15.37 -15.67
C LYS A 533 -24.43 -16.67 -15.14
N THR A 534 -25.03 -17.19 -14.07
CA THR A 534 -24.68 -18.48 -13.50
C THR A 534 -24.90 -19.61 -14.51
N PRO A 535 -23.88 -20.46 -14.77
CA PRO A 535 -24.03 -21.64 -15.61
C PRO A 535 -24.89 -22.70 -14.91
N THR A 536 -25.39 -23.68 -15.66
CA THR A 536 -26.10 -24.82 -15.06
C THR A 536 -25.17 -25.59 -14.12
N ILE A 537 -25.60 -25.73 -12.87
CA ILE A 537 -24.86 -26.45 -11.83
C ILE A 537 -25.37 -27.89 -11.78
N GLN A 538 -24.47 -28.87 -11.73
CA GLN A 538 -24.87 -30.28 -11.63
C GLN A 538 -25.06 -30.63 -10.16
N ILE A 539 -26.33 -30.81 -9.78
CA ILE A 539 -26.75 -31.11 -8.41
C ILE A 539 -27.59 -32.38 -8.43
N THR A 540 -27.33 -33.28 -7.49
CA THR A 540 -28.12 -34.48 -7.24
C THR A 540 -28.57 -34.54 -5.78
N TYR A 541 -29.46 -35.48 -5.47
CA TYR A 541 -30.03 -35.61 -4.12
C TYR A 541 -29.95 -37.03 -3.56
N PRO A 542 -28.74 -37.61 -3.39
CA PRO A 542 -28.60 -38.92 -2.75
C PRO A 542 -29.14 -38.85 -1.32
N ASN A 543 -30.06 -39.75 -0.97
CA ASN A 543 -30.74 -39.79 0.34
C ASN A 543 -31.49 -38.49 0.72
N GLY A 544 -31.77 -37.61 -0.24
CA GLY A 544 -32.46 -36.34 -0.02
C GLY A 544 -31.57 -35.15 0.34
N GLU A 545 -30.26 -35.35 0.50
CA GLU A 545 -29.27 -34.31 0.77
C GLU A 545 -28.70 -33.74 -0.52
N MET A 546 -28.38 -32.44 -0.55
CA MET A 546 -27.81 -31.81 -1.73
C MET A 546 -26.37 -32.29 -1.95
N ASP A 547 -26.09 -32.82 -3.14
CA ASP A 547 -24.76 -33.23 -3.57
C ASP A 547 -24.40 -32.50 -4.88
N ILE A 548 -23.36 -31.66 -4.83
CA ILE A 548 -22.92 -30.85 -5.95
C ILE A 548 -21.74 -31.56 -6.63
N GLU A 549 -21.83 -31.79 -7.95
CA GLU A 549 -20.76 -32.48 -8.68
C GLU A 549 -19.43 -31.73 -8.57
N MET A 550 -18.42 -32.40 -8.01
CA MET A 550 -17.08 -31.87 -7.78
C MET A 550 -16.27 -31.76 -9.08
N LYS A 551 -16.42 -30.62 -9.75
CA LYS A 551 -15.65 -30.25 -10.95
C LYS A 551 -15.39 -28.74 -11.01
N LYS A 552 -14.56 -28.33 -11.96
CA LYS A 552 -14.37 -26.90 -12.29
C LYS A 552 -15.58 -26.37 -13.05
N TYR A 553 -16.24 -25.36 -12.51
CA TYR A 553 -17.30 -24.61 -13.18
C TYR A 553 -16.72 -23.32 -13.78
N ASN A 554 -17.03 -23.02 -15.03
CA ASN A 554 -16.55 -21.79 -15.68
C ASN A 554 -17.71 -20.81 -15.81
N TRP A 555 -17.55 -19.63 -15.21
CA TRP A 555 -18.46 -18.52 -15.44
C TRP A 555 -18.14 -17.83 -16.77
N PRO A 556 -19.13 -17.17 -17.40
CA PRO A 556 -18.89 -16.41 -18.63
C PRO A 556 -18.05 -15.15 -18.40
N THR A 557 -17.84 -14.75 -17.15
CA THR A 557 -17.05 -13.59 -16.72
C THR A 557 -16.15 -13.97 -15.54
N GLN A 558 -15.06 -13.22 -15.39
CA GLN A 558 -14.19 -13.21 -14.21
C GLN A 558 -14.09 -11.75 -13.77
N THR A 559 -15.02 -11.34 -12.93
CA THR A 559 -15.18 -9.95 -12.50
C THR A 559 -14.32 -9.72 -11.27
N GLU A 560 -13.22 -9.01 -11.49
CA GLU A 560 -12.34 -8.59 -10.40
C GLU A 560 -13.03 -7.52 -9.54
N SER A 561 -12.88 -7.62 -8.21
CA SER A 561 -13.27 -6.57 -7.27
C SER A 561 -12.69 -5.21 -7.69
N LYS A 562 -13.46 -4.14 -7.49
CA LYS A 562 -13.03 -2.77 -7.78
C LYS A 562 -12.80 -1.96 -6.51
N GLN A 563 -12.92 -2.59 -5.35
CA GLN A 563 -12.87 -1.95 -4.04
C GLN A 563 -11.60 -2.28 -3.24
N TYR A 564 -10.65 -3.00 -3.85
CA TYR A 564 -9.33 -3.29 -3.28
C TYR A 564 -8.28 -2.21 -3.62
N TYR A 565 -8.63 -1.17 -4.39
CA TYR A 565 -7.66 -0.17 -4.79
C TYR A 565 -7.29 0.75 -3.60
N PHE A 566 -6.01 1.06 -3.48
CA PHE A 566 -5.45 1.83 -2.37
C PHE A 566 -4.84 3.16 -2.84
N GLN A 567 -4.65 4.09 -1.89
CA GLN A 567 -4.03 5.38 -2.16
C GLN A 567 -2.62 5.22 -2.76
N GLY A 568 -2.36 5.94 -3.85
CA GLY A 568 -1.12 5.88 -4.61
C GLY A 568 -1.13 4.85 -5.74
N LEU A 569 -2.14 3.98 -5.82
CA LEU A 569 -2.25 3.03 -6.93
C LEU A 569 -2.53 3.75 -8.26
N GLU A 570 -1.84 3.31 -9.31
CA GLU A 570 -2.05 3.76 -10.69
C GLU A 570 -3.17 2.95 -11.33
N VAL A 571 -4.22 3.63 -11.78
CA VAL A 571 -5.40 3.03 -12.40
C VAL A 571 -5.76 3.78 -13.68
N PHE A 572 -6.73 3.27 -14.43
CA PHE A 572 -7.25 3.94 -15.61
C PHE A 572 -8.73 3.64 -15.79
N ASN A 573 -9.43 4.47 -16.55
CA ASN A 573 -10.80 4.16 -16.96
C ASN A 573 -10.78 3.37 -18.30
N PRO A 574 -11.30 2.13 -18.36
CA PRO A 574 -11.24 1.32 -19.57
C PRO A 574 -12.22 1.79 -20.66
N LYS A 575 -13.27 2.52 -20.25
CA LYS A 575 -14.29 3.13 -21.09
C LYS A 575 -14.44 4.60 -20.72
N GLU A 576 -15.11 5.36 -21.57
CA GLU A 576 -15.50 6.73 -21.24
C GLU A 576 -16.35 6.75 -19.95
N THR A 577 -16.04 7.67 -19.04
CA THR A 577 -16.70 7.79 -17.73
C THR A 577 -17.05 9.23 -17.39
N MET A 578 -17.98 9.41 -16.46
CA MET A 578 -18.34 10.70 -15.90
C MET A 578 -17.64 10.89 -14.56
N MET A 579 -16.79 11.91 -14.48
CA MET A 579 -16.11 12.32 -13.25
C MET A 579 -16.88 13.45 -12.56
N GLN A 580 -16.93 13.42 -11.24
CA GLN A 580 -17.51 14.48 -10.40
C GLN A 580 -16.38 15.37 -9.85
N ALA A 581 -16.54 16.69 -9.87
CA ALA A 581 -15.53 17.58 -9.27
C ALA A 581 -15.48 17.42 -7.74
N GLU A 582 -16.64 17.25 -7.13
CA GLU A 582 -16.81 16.92 -5.71
C GLU A 582 -17.88 15.83 -5.60
N LEU A 583 -17.79 15.00 -4.55
CA LEU A 583 -18.74 13.92 -4.35
C LEU A 583 -20.16 14.48 -4.14
N GLY A 584 -21.11 14.06 -4.99
CA GLY A 584 -22.49 14.55 -4.98
C GLY A 584 -22.72 15.80 -5.84
N ALA A 585 -21.71 16.28 -6.56
CA ALA A 585 -21.87 17.43 -7.46
C ALA A 585 -22.79 17.12 -8.64
N THR A 586 -23.71 18.04 -8.94
CA THR A 586 -24.62 17.92 -10.10
C THR A 586 -23.89 18.07 -11.44
N LYS A 587 -22.79 18.83 -11.44
CA LYS A 587 -21.97 19.05 -12.63
C LYS A 587 -20.91 17.97 -12.74
N GLN A 588 -20.99 17.19 -13.80
CA GLN A 588 -20.04 16.13 -14.12
C GLN A 588 -19.24 16.49 -15.37
N MET A 589 -18.03 15.94 -15.49
CA MET A 589 -17.17 16.07 -16.66
C MET A 589 -16.94 14.72 -17.31
N LYS A 590 -16.99 14.69 -18.64
CA LYS A 590 -16.74 13.48 -19.43
C LYS A 590 -15.23 13.26 -19.54
N VAL A 591 -14.81 12.03 -19.27
CA VAL A 591 -13.41 11.58 -19.29
C VAL A 591 -13.29 10.48 -20.34
N GLU A 592 -12.43 10.69 -21.33
CA GLU A 592 -12.19 9.71 -22.41
C GLU A 592 -11.54 8.43 -21.87
N ALA A 593 -11.78 7.29 -22.52
CA ALA A 593 -11.18 6.00 -22.18
C ALA A 593 -9.65 6.05 -22.17
N PHE A 594 -9.04 5.14 -21.41
CA PHE A 594 -7.59 5.04 -21.20
C PHE A 594 -6.96 6.29 -20.58
N THR A 595 -7.69 7.04 -19.75
CA THR A 595 -7.06 8.10 -18.95
C THR A 595 -6.38 7.48 -17.73
N PRO A 596 -5.04 7.63 -17.59
CA PRO A 596 -4.34 7.15 -16.41
C PRO A 596 -4.54 8.10 -15.23
N PHE A 597 -4.63 7.52 -14.04
CA PHE A 597 -4.91 8.19 -12.78
C PHE A 597 -4.03 7.66 -11.66
N ILE A 598 -3.78 8.48 -10.65
CA ILE A 598 -3.31 8.05 -9.33
C ILE A 598 -4.45 8.24 -8.34
N ILE A 599 -4.74 7.20 -7.55
CA ILE A 599 -5.73 7.29 -6.46
C ILE A 599 -5.16 8.15 -5.33
N LYS A 600 -5.92 9.13 -4.89
CA LYS A 600 -5.57 10.06 -3.80
C LYS A 600 -6.32 9.73 -2.52
N LYS A 601 -7.61 9.43 -2.62
CA LYS A 601 -8.48 9.10 -1.48
C LYS A 601 -9.60 8.16 -1.89
N ILE A 602 -10.19 7.52 -0.89
CA ILE A 602 -11.27 6.55 -1.01
C ILE A 602 -12.44 7.10 -0.18
N LYS A 603 -13.66 7.11 -0.73
CA LYS A 603 -14.85 7.55 -0.01
C LYS A 603 -16.05 6.64 -0.26
N GLU A 604 -16.76 6.36 0.82
CA GLU A 604 -18.08 5.72 0.81
C GLU A 604 -19.20 6.77 0.77
N THR A 605 -20.39 6.37 0.31
CA THR A 605 -21.60 7.17 0.40
C THR A 605 -22.51 6.68 1.54
N ASP A 606 -23.37 7.57 2.03
CA ASP A 606 -24.37 7.25 3.05
C ASP A 606 -25.60 6.52 2.49
N GLN A 607 -25.76 6.43 1.17
CA GLN A 607 -26.91 5.82 0.50
C GLN A 607 -26.85 4.29 0.55
N PRO A 608 -27.77 3.59 1.23
CA PRO A 608 -27.68 2.14 1.40
C PRO A 608 -27.62 1.35 0.09
N ASN A 609 -28.22 1.85 -0.99
CA ASN A 609 -28.28 1.19 -2.29
C ASN A 609 -27.11 1.54 -3.23
N ASP A 610 -26.15 2.37 -2.80
CA ASP A 610 -24.92 2.64 -3.56
C ASP A 610 -23.76 1.94 -2.86
N HIS A 611 -23.36 0.79 -3.37
CA HIS A 611 -22.27 -0.01 -2.79
C HIS A 611 -20.91 0.35 -3.40
N GLN A 612 -20.87 1.28 -4.36
CA GLN A 612 -19.63 1.72 -4.98
C GLN A 612 -18.79 2.53 -4.01
N VAL A 613 -17.49 2.46 -4.23
CA VAL A 613 -16.52 3.37 -3.64
C VAL A 613 -16.22 4.47 -4.63
N TYR A 614 -16.09 5.70 -4.17
CA TYR A 614 -15.65 6.82 -5.01
C TYR A 614 -14.19 7.12 -4.74
N TYR A 615 -13.38 6.96 -5.78
CA TYR A 615 -11.97 7.28 -5.73
C TYR A 615 -11.74 8.72 -6.14
N GLU A 616 -11.13 9.49 -5.25
CA GLU A 616 -10.53 10.78 -5.63
C GLU A 616 -9.28 10.46 -6.45
N VAL A 617 -9.24 10.91 -7.70
CA VAL A 617 -8.19 10.59 -8.67
C VAL A 617 -7.51 11.84 -9.20
N GLU A 618 -6.21 11.73 -9.45
CA GLU A 618 -5.40 12.75 -10.11
C GLU A 618 -4.90 12.21 -11.45
N GLY A 619 -5.29 12.89 -12.54
CA GLY A 619 -4.87 12.61 -13.91
C GLY A 619 -3.94 13.71 -14.47
N ASN A 620 -3.36 13.49 -15.64
CA ASN A 620 -2.60 14.52 -16.35
C ASN A 620 -3.57 15.58 -16.89
N ASP A 621 -3.77 16.69 -16.17
CA ASP A 621 -4.69 17.82 -16.43
C ASP A 621 -6.13 17.73 -15.90
N ILE A 622 -6.49 16.66 -15.17
CA ILE A 622 -7.82 16.48 -14.58
C ILE A 622 -7.76 15.94 -13.15
N TYR A 623 -8.77 16.28 -12.34
CA TYR A 623 -8.88 15.87 -10.94
C TYR A 623 -10.36 15.79 -10.52
N GLY A 624 -10.72 14.77 -9.75
CA GLY A 624 -12.09 14.60 -9.26
C GLY A 624 -12.36 13.20 -8.73
N TYR A 625 -13.64 12.84 -8.64
CA TYR A 625 -14.13 11.57 -8.12
C TYR A 625 -14.67 10.70 -9.25
N ILE A 626 -14.25 9.44 -9.31
CA ILE A 626 -14.75 8.41 -10.23
C ILE A 626 -15.25 7.21 -9.40
N PRO A 627 -16.42 6.63 -9.70
CA PRO A 627 -16.89 5.44 -9.04
C PRO A 627 -16.00 4.22 -9.36
N SER A 628 -15.89 3.29 -8.41
CA SER A 628 -15.06 2.09 -8.51
C SER A 628 -15.35 1.26 -9.76
N SER A 629 -16.61 1.16 -10.16
CA SER A 629 -17.07 0.41 -11.34
C SER A 629 -16.49 0.90 -12.67
N ASP A 630 -16.02 2.15 -12.72
CA ASP A 630 -15.49 2.79 -13.93
C ASP A 630 -13.95 2.83 -13.97
N LEU A 631 -13.28 2.25 -12.97
CA LEU A 631 -11.83 2.14 -12.91
C LEU A 631 -11.36 0.69 -13.10
N ALA A 632 -10.15 0.57 -13.61
CA ALA A 632 -9.44 -0.68 -13.78
C ALA A 632 -7.96 -0.52 -13.43
N PHE A 633 -7.37 -1.59 -12.91
CA PHE A 633 -5.93 -1.72 -12.72
C PHE A 633 -5.31 -2.46 -13.91
N SER A 634 -4.09 -2.07 -14.29
CA SER A 634 -3.26 -2.86 -15.21
C SER A 634 -1.80 -2.66 -14.88
N GLU A 635 -1.07 -3.76 -14.72
CA GLU A 635 0.38 -3.76 -14.50
C GLU A 635 1.19 -3.11 -15.64
N ASN A 636 0.60 -3.01 -16.83
CA ASN A 636 1.25 -2.45 -18.02
C ASN A 636 1.08 -0.93 -18.13
N ILE A 637 0.01 -0.36 -17.56
CA ILE A 637 -0.26 1.08 -17.64
C ILE A 637 0.46 1.78 -16.50
N ARG A 638 1.15 2.89 -16.83
CA ARG A 638 1.86 3.71 -15.84
C ARG A 638 1.44 5.16 -15.95
N PHE A 639 1.45 5.84 -14.82
CA PHE A 639 1.24 7.29 -14.79
C PHE A 639 2.57 8.01 -15.00
N PHE A 640 2.70 8.75 -16.10
CA PHE A 640 3.91 9.52 -16.41
C PHE A 640 3.74 10.99 -16.02
N GLN A 641 4.49 11.43 -15.01
CA GLN A 641 4.44 12.82 -14.53
C GLN A 641 5.01 13.83 -15.53
N ASP A 642 5.87 13.39 -16.47
CA ASP A 642 6.48 14.26 -17.49
C ASP A 642 5.59 14.47 -18.72
N ILE A 643 4.36 13.95 -18.71
CA ILE A 643 3.34 14.22 -19.72
C ILE A 643 2.37 15.28 -19.17
N GLU A 644 2.43 16.49 -19.69
CA GLU A 644 1.53 17.56 -19.24
C GLU A 644 0.13 17.48 -19.88
N ARG A 645 0.06 17.01 -21.14
CA ARG A 645 -1.18 17.00 -21.92
C ARG A 645 -1.96 15.70 -21.72
N GLY A 646 -3.21 15.80 -21.27
CA GLY A 646 -4.08 14.64 -21.07
C GLY A 646 -4.28 13.78 -22.31
N GLU A 647 -4.40 14.37 -23.52
CA GLU A 647 -4.53 13.62 -24.78
C GLU A 647 -3.31 12.71 -25.05
N VAL A 648 -2.10 13.17 -24.70
CA VAL A 648 -0.87 12.39 -24.88
C VAL A 648 -0.80 11.29 -23.84
N ALA A 649 -1.17 11.58 -22.59
CA ALA A 649 -1.21 10.58 -21.52
C ALA A 649 -2.16 9.44 -21.88
N ARG A 650 -3.35 9.76 -22.41
CA ARG A 650 -4.32 8.77 -22.91
C ARG A 650 -3.78 7.92 -24.04
N ALA A 651 -3.19 8.56 -25.06
CA ALA A 651 -2.59 7.82 -26.17
C ALA A 651 -1.45 6.90 -25.71
N VAL A 652 -0.64 7.35 -24.75
CA VAL A 652 0.44 6.53 -24.17
C VAL A 652 -0.14 5.36 -23.37
N ALA A 653 -1.10 5.58 -22.48
CA ALA A 653 -1.75 4.52 -21.71
C ALA A 653 -2.43 3.47 -22.62
N PHE A 654 -3.11 3.90 -23.70
CA PHE A 654 -3.68 3.02 -24.71
C PHE A 654 -2.63 2.11 -25.39
N LEU A 655 -1.46 2.68 -25.69
CA LEU A 655 -0.34 1.95 -26.30
C LEU A 655 0.40 1.06 -25.28
N GLN A 656 0.46 1.47 -24.01
CA GLN A 656 1.01 0.66 -22.91
C GLN A 656 0.15 -0.57 -22.65
N PHE A 657 -1.16 -0.41 -22.63
CA PHE A 657 -2.11 -1.52 -22.49
C PHE A 657 -1.88 -2.60 -23.56
N ARG A 658 -1.52 -2.18 -24.77
CA ARG A 658 -1.17 -3.05 -25.91
C ARG A 658 0.29 -3.48 -25.94
N LYS A 659 1.08 -3.16 -24.91
CA LYS A 659 2.51 -3.47 -24.77
C LYS A 659 3.37 -2.91 -25.92
N ILE A 660 2.94 -1.80 -26.53
CA ILE A 660 3.64 -1.13 -27.63
C ILE A 660 4.68 -0.13 -27.09
N VAL A 661 4.38 0.54 -25.99
CA VAL A 661 5.27 1.50 -25.31
C VAL A 661 5.37 1.18 -23.82
N ASN A 662 6.53 1.41 -23.20
CA ASN A 662 6.74 1.17 -21.76
C ASN A 662 7.36 2.35 -20.99
N GLY A 663 7.78 3.44 -21.67
CA GLY A 663 8.53 4.53 -21.06
C GLY A 663 10.04 4.23 -20.91
N TYR A 664 10.70 4.94 -20.01
CA TYR A 664 12.09 4.76 -19.62
C TYR A 664 12.19 4.23 -18.18
N GLU A 665 13.34 3.62 -17.84
CA GLU A 665 13.59 3.05 -16.50
C GLU A 665 13.54 4.09 -15.37
N ASP A 666 13.75 5.36 -15.70
CA ASP A 666 13.65 6.49 -14.76
C ASP A 666 12.20 6.93 -14.47
N GLY A 667 11.20 6.23 -15.01
CA GLY A 667 9.79 6.54 -14.82
C GLY A 667 9.27 7.68 -15.70
N THR A 668 10.02 8.10 -16.71
CA THR A 668 9.60 9.14 -17.67
C THR A 668 9.15 8.56 -19.02
N TYR A 669 8.32 9.30 -19.75
CA TYR A 669 7.97 8.96 -21.15
C TYR A 669 8.78 9.75 -22.19
N ARG A 670 9.22 10.96 -21.83
CA ARG A 670 9.92 11.99 -22.61
C ARG A 670 9.13 12.41 -23.86
N PRO A 671 7.90 12.93 -23.74
CA PRO A 671 7.01 13.19 -24.87
C PRO A 671 7.60 14.16 -25.90
N ASN A 672 8.43 15.11 -25.46
CA ASN A 672 9.01 16.15 -26.31
C ASN A 672 10.29 15.71 -27.05
N GLN A 673 10.85 14.54 -26.73
CA GLN A 673 12.04 14.03 -27.41
C GLN A 673 11.72 13.66 -28.86
N LYS A 674 12.58 14.09 -29.79
CA LYS A 674 12.44 13.80 -31.22
C LYS A 674 12.64 12.31 -31.50
N LEU A 675 11.82 11.77 -32.40
CA LEU A 675 11.79 10.34 -32.66
C LEU A 675 12.76 9.96 -33.80
N LEU A 676 13.63 9.00 -33.52
CA LEU A 676 14.52 8.39 -34.52
C LEU A 676 13.74 7.40 -35.38
N ARG A 677 14.15 7.25 -36.65
CA ARG A 677 13.53 6.29 -37.57
C ARG A 677 13.49 4.87 -37.00
N ARG A 678 14.57 4.40 -36.37
CA ARG A 678 14.59 3.07 -35.71
C ARG A 678 13.57 2.91 -34.58
N HIS A 679 13.31 3.96 -33.81
CA HIS A 679 12.33 3.91 -32.73
C HIS A 679 10.91 3.87 -33.30
N ALA A 680 10.64 4.64 -34.36
CA ALA A 680 9.36 4.57 -35.06
C ALA A 680 9.14 3.20 -35.73
N ALA A 681 10.18 2.55 -36.27
CA ALA A 681 10.09 1.19 -36.79
C ALA A 681 9.67 0.20 -35.71
N LYS A 682 10.34 0.24 -34.55
CA LYS A 682 9.98 -0.59 -33.39
C LYS A 682 8.51 -0.42 -32.99
N LEU A 683 8.04 0.83 -32.89
CA LEU A 683 6.66 1.11 -32.50
C LEU A 683 5.65 0.56 -33.52
N LEU A 684 5.91 0.69 -34.82
CA LEU A 684 5.03 0.15 -35.86
C LEU A 684 5.04 -1.38 -35.91
N VAL A 685 6.22 -2.00 -35.78
CA VAL A 685 6.35 -3.46 -35.75
C VAL A 685 5.59 -4.05 -34.57
N ASN A 686 5.69 -3.43 -33.39
CA ASN A 686 4.94 -3.84 -32.21
C ASN A 686 3.43 -3.60 -32.39
N ALA A 687 3.03 -2.45 -32.92
CA ALA A 687 1.61 -2.12 -33.13
C ALA A 687 0.90 -3.05 -34.13
N LEU A 688 1.65 -3.57 -35.11
CA LEU A 688 1.14 -4.48 -36.13
C LEU A 688 1.44 -5.96 -35.83
N ASP A 689 2.09 -6.25 -34.70
CA ASP A 689 2.62 -7.58 -34.31
C ASP A 689 3.35 -8.31 -35.45
N LEU A 690 4.19 -7.59 -36.20
CA LEU A 690 4.90 -8.14 -37.35
C LEU A 690 6.09 -8.99 -36.91
N LYS A 691 6.32 -10.09 -37.64
CA LYS A 691 7.50 -10.96 -37.50
C LYS A 691 8.34 -10.90 -38.75
N LEU A 692 9.64 -11.18 -38.64
CA LEU A 692 10.51 -11.20 -39.80
C LEU A 692 10.11 -12.36 -40.73
N PRO A 693 9.85 -12.10 -42.02
CA PRO A 693 9.51 -13.18 -42.94
C PRO A 693 10.67 -14.18 -43.06
N ASN A 694 10.34 -15.47 -43.11
CA ASN A 694 11.32 -16.54 -43.20
C ASN A 694 12.25 -16.35 -44.40
N GLY A 695 13.57 -16.43 -44.15
CA GLY A 695 14.59 -16.26 -45.18
C GLY A 695 14.85 -14.81 -45.62
N TYR A 696 14.13 -13.81 -45.07
CA TYR A 696 14.40 -12.42 -45.37
C TYR A 696 15.78 -12.01 -44.84
N LYS A 697 16.55 -11.33 -45.71
CA LYS A 697 17.82 -10.70 -45.36
C LYS A 697 17.69 -9.21 -45.63
N MET A 698 18.04 -8.40 -44.63
CA MET A 698 18.04 -6.94 -44.74
C MET A 698 18.90 -6.53 -45.95
N LYS A 699 18.34 -5.66 -46.79
CA LYS A 699 18.97 -5.14 -48.01
C LYS A 699 19.66 -3.80 -47.78
N ALA A 700 19.31 -3.13 -46.68
CA ALA A 700 19.94 -1.90 -46.25
C ALA A 700 21.45 -2.06 -46.02
N THR A 701 22.19 -1.01 -46.36
CA THR A 701 23.66 -0.97 -46.34
C THR A 701 24.21 -0.24 -45.11
N ASP A 702 23.37 0.42 -44.34
CA ASP A 702 23.72 1.25 -43.18
C ASP A 702 23.31 0.64 -41.82
N MET A 703 23.07 -0.67 -41.79
CA MET A 703 22.80 -1.44 -40.58
C MET A 703 23.39 -2.86 -40.68
N LYS A 704 23.78 -3.44 -39.53
CA LYS A 704 24.27 -4.81 -39.40
C LYS A 704 23.70 -5.49 -38.15
N ARG A 705 23.67 -6.83 -38.15
CA ARG A 705 23.22 -7.61 -36.98
C ARG A 705 23.99 -7.19 -35.72
N GLY A 706 23.25 -6.99 -34.63
CA GLY A 706 23.78 -6.48 -33.36
C GLY A 706 23.64 -4.96 -33.18
N ASP A 707 23.36 -4.21 -34.24
CA ASP A 707 23.00 -2.80 -34.10
C ASP A 707 21.67 -2.64 -33.34
N LEU A 708 21.52 -1.52 -32.62
CA LEU A 708 20.29 -1.21 -31.91
C LEU A 708 19.08 -1.20 -32.86
N ASN A 709 18.06 -1.97 -32.49
CA ASN A 709 16.83 -2.17 -33.26
C ASN A 709 17.04 -2.73 -34.68
N TYR A 710 18.09 -3.51 -34.90
CA TYR A 710 18.32 -4.17 -36.18
C TYR A 710 17.13 -5.04 -36.62
N ASP A 711 16.58 -5.85 -35.71
CA ASP A 711 15.51 -6.79 -36.05
C ASP A 711 14.21 -6.05 -36.41
N GLU A 712 13.81 -5.04 -35.64
CA GLU A 712 12.61 -4.27 -35.98
C GLU A 712 12.78 -3.46 -37.27
N MET A 713 13.99 -2.98 -37.57
CA MET A 713 14.30 -2.33 -38.85
C MET A 713 14.26 -3.33 -40.01
N ALA A 714 14.73 -4.56 -39.83
CA ALA A 714 14.66 -5.61 -40.85
C ALA A 714 13.21 -5.96 -41.17
N ILE A 715 12.36 -6.07 -40.14
CA ILE A 715 10.93 -6.30 -40.29
C ILE A 715 10.29 -5.10 -41.03
N ALA A 716 10.55 -3.87 -40.59
CA ALA A 716 10.02 -2.69 -41.24
C ALA A 716 10.45 -2.55 -42.71
N GLU A 717 11.65 -2.99 -43.09
CA GLU A 717 12.11 -3.05 -44.48
C GLU A 717 11.39 -4.17 -45.27
N ALA A 718 11.24 -5.34 -44.67
CA ALA A 718 10.57 -6.49 -45.30
C ALA A 718 9.13 -6.19 -45.68
N TYR A 719 8.42 -5.43 -44.84
CA TYR A 719 7.05 -4.98 -45.08
C TYR A 719 6.96 -3.61 -45.80
N GLY A 720 8.08 -3.02 -46.23
CA GLY A 720 8.10 -1.75 -46.98
C GLY A 720 7.68 -0.52 -46.17
N LEU A 721 7.61 -0.62 -44.84
CA LEU A 721 7.20 0.46 -43.95
C LEU A 721 8.26 1.57 -43.90
N MET A 722 9.56 1.23 -43.93
CA MET A 722 10.65 2.20 -43.75
C MET A 722 11.72 2.18 -44.85
N GLY A 723 11.34 1.83 -46.07
CA GLY A 723 12.25 1.66 -47.20
C GLY A 723 12.28 0.21 -47.65
N THR A 724 12.93 -0.08 -48.77
CA THR A 724 12.98 -1.43 -49.38
C THR A 724 14.41 -1.83 -49.81
N GLY A 725 15.42 -1.10 -49.33
CA GLY A 725 16.84 -1.24 -49.65
C GLY A 725 17.59 0.09 -49.55
N GLY A 726 18.90 0.08 -49.80
CA GLY A 726 19.74 1.29 -49.83
C GLY A 726 20.17 1.76 -48.43
N LYS A 727 19.82 2.99 -48.02
CA LYS A 727 20.09 3.51 -46.66
C LYS A 727 18.77 3.77 -45.93
N LEU A 728 18.53 3.08 -44.81
CA LEU A 728 17.33 3.26 -43.99
C LEU A 728 17.44 4.44 -43.02
N ARG A 729 18.66 4.90 -42.76
CA ARG A 729 19.01 6.06 -41.93
C ARG A 729 18.46 5.93 -40.50
N PRO A 730 18.77 4.85 -39.76
CA PRO A 730 18.16 4.54 -38.47
C PRO A 730 18.39 5.61 -37.39
N ASN A 731 19.46 6.40 -37.53
CA ASN A 731 19.87 7.48 -36.62
C ASN A 731 19.34 8.86 -37.01
N GLU A 732 18.56 9.00 -38.10
CA GLU A 732 17.95 10.28 -38.45
C GLU A 732 16.59 10.47 -37.75
N TYR A 733 16.26 11.72 -37.43
CA TYR A 733 14.95 12.08 -36.92
C TYR A 733 13.87 12.06 -38.00
N LEU A 734 12.73 11.48 -37.67
CA LEU A 734 11.56 11.37 -38.54
C LEU A 734 10.85 12.73 -38.65
N SER A 735 10.57 13.18 -39.88
CA SER A 735 9.71 14.35 -40.11
C SER A 735 8.22 13.99 -40.07
N ARG A 736 7.35 14.99 -39.90
CA ARG A 736 5.89 14.78 -39.87
C ARG A 736 5.33 14.26 -41.20
N SER A 737 5.85 14.70 -42.35
CA SER A 737 5.46 14.13 -43.66
C SER A 737 5.90 12.67 -43.82
N GLN A 738 7.10 12.32 -43.36
CA GLN A 738 7.55 10.93 -43.36
C GLN A 738 6.73 10.07 -42.40
N MET A 739 6.38 10.57 -41.21
CA MET A 739 5.45 9.91 -40.30
C MET A 739 4.11 9.63 -41.00
N ALA A 740 3.57 10.61 -41.73
CA ALA A 740 2.32 10.41 -42.47
C ALA A 740 2.43 9.24 -43.46
N SER A 741 3.50 9.19 -44.24
CA SER A 741 3.71 8.10 -45.20
C SER A 741 3.91 6.73 -44.59
N ILE A 742 4.53 6.61 -43.41
CA ILE A 742 4.71 5.30 -42.77
C ILE A 742 3.44 4.83 -42.05
N ILE A 743 2.65 5.75 -41.47
CA ILE A 743 1.35 5.41 -40.87
C ILE A 743 0.36 4.99 -41.96
N VAL A 744 0.28 5.73 -43.08
CA VAL A 744 -0.58 5.33 -44.20
C VAL A 744 -0.19 3.98 -44.75
N ARG A 745 1.11 3.70 -44.93
CA ARG A 745 1.57 2.37 -45.36
C ARG A 745 1.25 1.26 -44.36
N ALA A 746 1.46 1.53 -43.08
CA ALA A 746 1.22 0.57 -42.00
C ALA A 746 -0.25 0.16 -41.88
N PHE A 747 -1.18 1.09 -42.13
CA PHE A 747 -2.62 0.88 -41.92
C PHE A 747 -3.43 0.99 -43.23
N ASP A 748 -2.78 0.87 -44.39
CA ASP A 748 -3.37 1.14 -45.72
C ASP A 748 -4.70 0.43 -45.95
N GLN A 749 -4.78 -0.84 -45.54
CA GLN A 749 -5.98 -1.68 -45.71
C GLN A 749 -7.18 -1.24 -44.85
N HIS A 750 -6.95 -0.41 -43.82
CA HIS A 750 -7.97 0.04 -42.88
C HIS A 750 -8.34 1.52 -43.08
N LEU A 751 -7.48 2.31 -43.71
CA LEU A 751 -7.74 3.73 -43.94
C LEU A 751 -8.60 3.94 -45.18
N ALA A 752 -9.70 4.68 -45.03
CA ALA A 752 -10.54 5.08 -46.15
C ALA A 752 -9.76 5.94 -47.15
N THR A 753 -10.05 5.75 -48.44
CA THR A 753 -9.52 6.59 -49.52
C THR A 753 -10.21 7.95 -49.49
N PRO A 754 -9.48 9.07 -49.50
CA PRO A 754 -10.08 10.40 -49.49
C PRO A 754 -10.98 10.63 -50.71
N THR A 755 -12.20 11.08 -50.47
CA THR A 755 -13.14 11.52 -51.53
C THR A 755 -12.98 13.00 -51.89
N SER A 756 -12.16 13.74 -51.14
CA SER A 756 -11.87 15.15 -51.35
C SER A 756 -10.43 15.50 -50.99
N LYS A 757 -9.97 16.65 -51.50
CA LYS A 757 -8.65 17.23 -51.21
C LYS A 757 -8.81 18.32 -50.15
N GLN A 758 -8.27 18.10 -48.96
CA GLN A 758 -8.25 19.09 -47.88
C GLN A 758 -7.15 20.12 -48.11
N SER A 759 -7.49 21.40 -47.94
CA SER A 759 -6.50 22.48 -48.00
C SER A 759 -5.77 22.62 -46.65
N PHE A 760 -4.45 22.71 -46.69
CA PHE A 760 -3.60 23.04 -45.54
C PHE A 760 -2.89 24.37 -45.81
N SER A 761 -2.71 25.19 -44.78
CA SER A 761 -2.06 26.50 -44.90
C SER A 761 -0.60 26.42 -45.35
N ASP A 762 0.06 25.28 -45.13
CA ASP A 762 1.50 25.09 -45.33
C ASP A 762 1.87 23.81 -46.11
N VAL A 763 0.88 23.14 -46.73
CA VAL A 763 1.11 21.97 -47.59
C VAL A 763 0.45 22.20 -48.95
N PRO A 764 1.21 22.59 -49.99
CA PRO A 764 0.65 22.74 -51.33
C PRO A 764 0.22 21.37 -51.89
N LEU A 765 -0.78 21.37 -52.78
CA LEU A 765 -1.28 20.14 -53.44
C LEU A 765 -0.20 19.39 -54.24
N THR A 766 0.89 20.08 -54.60
CA THR A 766 2.05 19.54 -55.33
C THR A 766 3.12 18.97 -54.42
N PHE A 767 2.95 19.01 -53.08
CA PHE A 767 3.93 18.48 -52.14
C PHE A 767 3.99 16.94 -52.23
N ASP A 768 5.20 16.37 -52.29
CA ASP A 768 5.42 14.93 -52.53
C ASP A 768 4.63 13.99 -51.60
N ASN A 769 4.44 14.37 -50.33
CA ASN A 769 3.69 13.57 -49.35
C ASN A 769 2.24 14.04 -49.14
N TYR A 770 1.72 14.95 -49.99
CA TYR A 770 0.39 15.56 -49.84
C TYR A 770 -0.70 14.49 -49.69
N ASP A 771 -0.74 13.48 -50.56
CA ASP A 771 -1.80 12.47 -50.53
C ASP A 771 -1.84 11.68 -49.21
N ASN A 772 -0.67 11.40 -48.62
CA ASN A 772 -0.61 10.74 -47.32
C ASN A 772 -1.09 11.65 -46.19
N ILE A 773 -0.74 12.94 -46.23
CA ILE A 773 -1.18 13.93 -45.25
C ILE A 773 -2.71 14.12 -45.34
N ASN A 774 -3.22 14.26 -46.57
CA ASN A 774 -4.64 14.35 -46.85
C ASN A 774 -5.39 13.10 -46.38
N ARG A 775 -4.82 11.91 -46.57
CA ARG A 775 -5.42 10.66 -46.11
C ARG A 775 -5.48 10.54 -44.59
N LEU A 776 -4.44 10.97 -43.87
CA LEU A 776 -4.51 11.04 -42.42
C LEU A 776 -5.60 12.01 -41.94
N ALA A 777 -5.75 13.17 -42.58
CA ALA A 777 -6.74 14.16 -42.18
C ALA A 777 -8.17 13.69 -42.48
N PHE A 778 -8.40 13.09 -43.65
CA PHE A 778 -9.69 12.52 -44.05
C PHE A 778 -10.18 11.45 -43.07
N ASN A 779 -9.26 10.66 -42.51
CA ASN A 779 -9.57 9.63 -41.52
C ASN A 779 -9.53 10.15 -40.06
N GLY A 780 -9.41 11.47 -39.82
CA GLY A 780 -9.41 12.04 -38.47
C GLY A 780 -8.15 11.78 -37.64
N ILE A 781 -7.09 11.19 -38.22
CA ILE A 781 -5.83 10.91 -37.51
C ILE A 781 -5.09 12.22 -37.17
N THR A 782 -5.20 13.22 -38.04
CA THR A 782 -4.67 14.58 -37.81
C THR A 782 -5.74 15.64 -38.03
N ILE A 783 -5.80 16.60 -37.10
CA ILE A 783 -6.59 17.82 -37.22
C ILE A 783 -5.70 19.08 -37.36
N ALA A 784 -4.37 18.90 -37.41
CA ALA A 784 -3.42 20.00 -37.40
C ALA A 784 -3.41 20.78 -38.74
N ASN A 785 -3.62 22.10 -38.65
CA ASN A 785 -3.45 23.06 -39.74
C ASN A 785 -2.92 24.39 -39.14
N PRO A 786 -1.67 24.83 -39.42
CA PRO A 786 -0.69 24.23 -40.33
C PRO A 786 -0.25 22.81 -39.93
N PHE A 787 0.02 21.96 -40.91
CA PHE A 787 0.43 20.57 -40.69
C PHE A 787 1.91 20.45 -40.30
N ARG A 788 2.76 21.36 -40.76
CA ARG A 788 4.20 21.46 -40.53
C ARG A 788 4.99 20.25 -41.03
N PRO A 789 4.97 19.94 -42.35
CA PRO A 789 5.45 18.68 -42.89
C PRO A 789 6.93 18.39 -42.63
N GLN A 790 7.77 19.43 -42.56
CA GLN A 790 9.22 19.30 -42.40
C GLN A 790 9.67 19.23 -40.93
N GLU A 791 8.81 19.58 -39.97
CA GLU A 791 9.18 19.52 -38.55
C GLU A 791 9.44 18.08 -38.11
N LYS A 792 10.40 17.90 -37.21
CA LYS A 792 10.69 16.59 -36.61
C LYS A 792 9.62 16.22 -35.60
N VAL A 793 9.05 15.03 -35.76
CA VAL A 793 8.02 14.51 -34.85
C VAL A 793 8.64 14.14 -33.50
N ASN A 794 7.94 14.45 -32.41
CA ASN A 794 8.30 14.00 -31.07
C ASN A 794 7.54 12.72 -30.68
N ARG A 795 7.96 12.08 -29.59
CA ARG A 795 7.37 10.83 -29.10
C ARG A 795 5.87 10.96 -28.81
N GLY A 796 5.46 12.04 -28.14
CA GLY A 796 4.04 12.28 -27.81
C GLY A 796 3.15 12.45 -29.04
N GLN A 797 3.62 13.21 -30.04
CA GLN A 797 2.94 13.36 -31.32
C GLN A 797 2.83 12.01 -32.04
N PHE A 798 3.91 11.22 -32.09
CA PHE A 798 3.85 9.92 -32.73
C PHE A 798 2.86 8.98 -32.04
N ALA A 799 2.80 8.99 -30.70
CA ALA A 799 1.84 8.22 -29.93
C ALA A 799 0.39 8.57 -30.27
N LEU A 800 0.05 9.86 -30.37
CA LEU A 800 -1.29 10.32 -30.78
C LEU A 800 -1.69 9.80 -32.16
N PHE A 801 -0.79 9.93 -33.14
CA PHE A 801 -1.07 9.49 -34.51
C PHE A 801 -1.21 7.96 -34.59
N LEU A 802 -0.35 7.22 -33.87
CA LEU A 802 -0.39 5.77 -33.85
C LEU A 802 -1.64 5.25 -33.16
N GLN A 803 -2.02 5.80 -32.00
CA GLN A 803 -3.24 5.44 -31.29
C GLN A 803 -4.49 5.63 -32.16
N ARG A 804 -4.63 6.80 -32.81
CA ARG A 804 -5.77 7.06 -33.72
C ARG A 804 -5.79 6.12 -34.92
N ALA A 805 -4.63 5.80 -35.49
CA ALA A 805 -4.55 4.85 -36.61
C ALA A 805 -4.95 3.43 -36.20
N ILE A 806 -4.54 2.97 -35.01
CA ILE A 806 -4.94 1.66 -34.46
C ILE A 806 -6.45 1.62 -34.22
N GLN A 807 -7.05 2.68 -33.67
CA GLN A 807 -8.48 2.73 -33.40
C GLN A 807 -9.35 2.64 -34.66
N ILE A 808 -8.86 3.10 -35.81
CA ILE A 808 -9.60 2.93 -37.09
C ILE A 808 -9.62 1.45 -37.52
N LYS A 809 -8.53 0.73 -37.27
CA LYS A 809 -8.42 -0.71 -37.56
C LYS A 809 -9.32 -1.55 -36.64
N GLU A 810 -9.47 -1.11 -35.39
CA GLU A 810 -10.19 -1.81 -34.32
C GLU A 810 -11.21 -0.85 -33.68
N PRO A 811 -12.34 -0.57 -34.37
CA PRO A 811 -13.31 0.44 -33.94
C PRO A 811 -14.07 0.08 -32.66
#